data_AF-A0A0F9YHE7-F1
#
_entry.id   AF-A0A0F9YHE7-F1
#
_cell.length_a   1.000
_cell.length_b   1.000
_cell.length_c   1.000
_cell.angle_alpha   90.00
_cell.angle_beta   90.00
_cell.angle_gamma   90.00
#
_symmetry.space_group_name_H-M   'P 1'
#
loop_
_entity.id
_entity.type
_entity.pdbx_description
1 polymer ?
#
loop_
_entity_poly.entity_id
_entity_poly.type
_entity_poly.pdbx_seq_one_letter_code
_entity_poly.pdbx_strand_id
1 'polypeptide(L)'
;MKKIIKKIHFMGISGSGVSGVASLASKMGYKVTGCDLQKEGHSKDHLKDIDLLIVTPAVFYQSLNNPELIEGRKRGIVITWQEFLGKYLMKDKFVIAIAGTHGKSTTTAMVGKLLEDNGFDPIVILGANIPEWKANYRFGKGKYFVVEADEFNDNFLNYYPKIAIINNIEFDHPDYFKDVKQLRESFDKFINNLTGDKVLITQKDSFNKKFNLKVLGEHNQKNANMVFCLGKKLNISEENIINSLENFKGIKRRLELIGEENRIKVYDDYAHHPTAITATLEALKNANSKTKIWAIVEPHGFNRTNALFKLYNSCFEKADKVIIGPIFKARDNKTFGITPKIVAKETNHKDAIGVNSIDEIIGIIKKDIKPGDIILVMGAGNSNLWAKEILESLKGNISFKDLTTMKVGGKIKYYKEVNNKEELVKQIKFAKKNSLPIFIIGGGSDILVSDNDFNGLVIKYVGDSIKVDGSKIIAEAGVIWDKLVETSVSKNLQGLECLSGIPGTVGASPIQNIGAYGQELKDILFKLTAYDIKNDKFIVFKKDDCRFGYRESIFKKKDNSQKFIITNVTLKLQKYVDTDLKLQNIRNEILRVRSEKLENPDIIPNAGSFFKNPIVNLSKKNELVKMYKDIKFYSFENSFKIPAGYLIEKAGWKGKRLGNVKVSDKHALILTNPEGKGNFNDIKKLADEITNDVYNKFKIKLEPEVQYINI
;
A
#
# COMPACT_ATOMS: atom_id res chain seq x y z
N MET A 1 -29.63 40.88 38.22
CA MET A 1 -29.75 39.99 37.05
C MET A 1 -28.37 39.45 36.70
N LYS A 2 -28.16 38.14 36.57
CA LYS A 2 -26.88 37.59 36.09
C LYS A 2 -26.64 38.09 34.66
N LYS A 3 -25.46 38.65 34.38
CA LYS A 3 -25.07 39.13 33.06
C LYS A 3 -25.19 37.99 32.04
N ILE A 4 -25.90 38.22 30.92
CA ILE A 4 -25.99 37.24 29.83
C ILE A 4 -24.64 37.22 29.11
N ILE A 5 -23.91 36.12 29.20
CA ILE A 5 -22.66 35.91 28.47
C ILE A 5 -23.00 35.73 26.99
N LYS A 6 -22.51 36.61 26.13
CA LYS A 6 -22.79 36.56 24.68
C LYS A 6 -21.55 36.76 23.81
N LYS A 7 -20.58 37.56 24.26
CA LYS A 7 -19.33 37.84 23.53
C LYS A 7 -18.16 37.11 24.20
N ILE A 8 -17.52 36.19 23.49
CA ILE A 8 -16.43 35.38 24.01
C ILE A 8 -15.19 35.53 23.13
N HIS A 9 -14.02 35.48 23.76
CA HIS A 9 -12.73 35.57 23.08
C HIS A 9 -11.89 34.33 23.37
N PHE A 10 -11.33 33.69 22.34
CA PHE A 10 -10.43 32.55 22.49
C PHE A 10 -8.97 32.97 22.31
N MET A 11 -8.14 32.73 23.31
CA MET A 11 -6.70 32.87 23.21
C MET A 11 -6.07 31.55 22.75
N GLY A 12 -5.47 31.55 21.56
CA GLY A 12 -4.96 30.34 20.90
C GLY A 12 -6.05 29.60 20.10
N ILE A 13 -6.88 30.36 19.38
CA ILE A 13 -8.08 29.85 18.70
C ILE A 13 -7.78 28.78 17.63
N SER A 14 -6.55 28.70 17.12
CA SER A 14 -6.15 27.73 16.08
C SER A 14 -5.76 26.36 16.65
N GLY A 15 -5.72 26.21 17.98
CA GLY A 15 -5.43 24.92 18.61
C GLY A 15 -6.46 23.84 18.25
N SER A 16 -6.02 22.59 18.14
CA SER A 16 -6.87 21.47 17.70
C SER A 16 -8.14 21.32 18.55
N GLY A 17 -8.04 21.29 19.87
CA GLY A 17 -9.22 21.25 20.75
C GLY A 17 -10.05 22.54 20.72
N VAL A 18 -9.37 23.70 20.75
CA VAL A 18 -10.01 25.02 20.88
C VAL A 18 -10.84 25.40 19.66
N SER A 19 -10.31 25.14 18.45
CA SER A 19 -10.97 25.50 17.19
C SER A 19 -12.34 24.84 17.01
N GLY A 20 -12.49 23.60 17.47
CA GLY A 20 -13.77 22.88 17.47
C GLY A 20 -14.78 23.52 18.41
N VAL A 21 -14.35 23.86 19.63
CA VAL A 21 -15.20 24.54 20.63
C VAL A 21 -15.63 25.93 20.14
N ALA A 22 -14.70 26.71 19.58
CA ALA A 22 -14.99 28.04 19.06
C ALA A 22 -15.99 28.00 17.90
N SER A 23 -15.83 27.05 16.99
CA SER A 23 -16.76 26.83 15.87
C SER A 23 -18.14 26.42 16.37
N LEU A 24 -18.20 25.52 17.36
CA LEU A 24 -19.45 25.09 17.97
C LEU A 24 -20.17 26.24 18.69
N ALA A 25 -19.44 27.03 19.48
CA ALA A 25 -20.00 28.19 20.18
C ALA A 25 -20.60 29.21 19.21
N SER A 26 -19.92 29.48 18.09
CA SER A 26 -20.46 30.35 17.03
C SER A 26 -21.79 29.82 16.48
N LYS A 27 -21.88 28.51 16.18
CA LYS A 27 -23.13 27.87 15.74
C LYS A 27 -24.23 27.84 16.80
N MET A 28 -23.86 27.89 18.09
CA MET A 28 -24.78 28.00 19.23
C MET A 28 -25.17 29.44 19.58
N GLY A 29 -24.75 30.43 18.77
CA GLY A 29 -25.22 31.82 18.88
C GLY A 29 -24.32 32.75 19.70
N TYR A 30 -23.14 32.29 20.13
CA TYR A 30 -22.14 33.16 20.76
C TYR A 30 -21.45 34.05 19.71
N LYS A 31 -21.13 35.29 20.08
CA LYS A 31 -20.25 36.17 19.29
C LYS A 31 -18.81 35.79 19.62
N VAL A 32 -18.16 35.06 18.70
CA VAL A 32 -16.83 34.51 18.90
C VAL A 32 -15.77 35.38 18.25
N THR A 33 -14.76 35.73 19.02
CA THR A 33 -13.49 36.32 18.55
C THR A 33 -12.34 35.45 19.04
N GLY A 34 -11.14 35.62 18.50
CA GLY A 34 -9.98 34.92 19.03
C GLY A 34 -8.69 35.21 18.29
N CYS A 35 -7.60 35.09 19.00
CA CYS A 35 -6.26 35.38 18.56
C CYS A 35 -5.36 34.14 18.57
N ASP A 36 -4.23 34.22 17.88
CA ASP A 36 -3.16 33.22 17.90
C ASP A 36 -1.81 33.90 17.61
N LEU A 37 -0.68 33.21 17.84
CA LEU A 37 0.64 33.78 17.57
C LEU A 37 0.82 34.20 16.12
N GLN A 38 0.21 33.45 15.19
CA GLN A 38 0.23 33.75 13.75
C GLN A 38 -0.98 34.58 13.29
N LYS A 39 -1.93 34.88 14.20
CA LYS A 39 -3.20 35.54 13.88
C LYS A 39 -3.52 36.63 14.90
N GLU A 40 -3.30 37.88 14.50
CA GLU A 40 -3.60 39.10 15.28
C GLU A 40 -2.73 39.31 16.54
N GLY A 41 -1.87 38.36 16.91
CA GLY A 41 -0.98 38.48 18.07
C GLY A 41 -1.77 38.53 19.39
N HIS A 42 -1.13 38.94 20.48
CA HIS A 42 -1.81 39.06 21.78
C HIS A 42 -1.87 40.51 22.25
N SER A 43 -3.07 41.02 22.51
CA SER A 43 -3.30 42.39 22.99
C SER A 43 -4.44 42.46 24.00
N LYS A 44 -4.25 43.25 25.07
CA LYS A 44 -5.31 43.53 26.05
C LYS A 44 -6.56 44.13 25.41
N ASP A 45 -6.41 44.84 24.29
CA ASP A 45 -7.51 45.52 23.60
C ASP A 45 -8.49 44.53 22.96
N HIS A 46 -8.05 43.29 22.71
CA HIS A 46 -8.93 42.19 22.26
C HIS A 46 -10.04 41.87 23.27
N LEU A 47 -9.85 42.23 24.54
CA LEU A 47 -10.83 41.96 25.59
C LEU A 47 -11.87 43.09 25.74
N LYS A 48 -11.81 44.16 24.94
CA LYS A 48 -12.81 45.23 24.98
C LYS A 48 -14.20 44.66 24.66
N ASP A 49 -15.16 44.93 25.54
CA ASP A 49 -16.53 44.41 25.45
C ASP A 49 -16.68 42.87 25.42
N ILE A 50 -15.68 42.12 25.90
CA ILE A 50 -15.72 40.66 26.01
C ILE A 50 -16.27 40.22 27.37
N ASP A 51 -17.12 39.19 27.39
CA ASP A 51 -17.72 38.62 28.60
C ASP A 51 -16.87 37.52 29.22
N LEU A 52 -16.23 36.67 28.39
CA LEU A 52 -15.32 35.60 28.83
C LEU A 52 -14.09 35.53 27.93
N LEU A 53 -12.93 35.36 28.56
CA LEU A 53 -11.68 34.98 27.94
C LEU A 53 -11.48 33.47 28.11
N ILE A 54 -11.49 32.74 27.00
CA ILE A 54 -11.35 31.29 26.95
C ILE A 54 -9.93 30.96 26.54
N VAL A 55 -9.22 30.17 27.34
CA VAL A 55 -7.80 29.86 27.13
C VAL A 55 -7.55 28.36 27.05
N THR A 56 -6.42 27.98 26.46
CA THR A 56 -5.88 26.61 26.59
C THR A 56 -5.23 26.44 27.97
N PRO A 57 -5.38 25.26 28.64
CA PRO A 57 -4.71 25.01 29.92
C PRO A 57 -3.20 25.24 29.90
N ALA A 58 -2.55 25.05 28.75
CA ALA A 58 -1.11 25.26 28.59
C ALA A 58 -0.66 26.71 28.89
N VAL A 59 -1.53 27.70 28.63
CA VAL A 59 -1.21 29.13 28.82
C VAL A 59 -0.94 29.46 30.30
N PHE A 60 -1.56 28.74 31.23
CA PHE A 60 -1.34 28.95 32.67
C PHE A 60 0.07 28.60 33.14
N TYR A 61 0.81 27.79 32.37
CA TYR A 61 2.14 27.33 32.74
C TYR A 61 3.23 27.93 31.84
N GLN A 62 2.90 28.29 30.59
CA GLN A 62 3.88 28.69 29.59
C GLN A 62 3.94 30.21 29.35
N SER A 63 2.90 30.96 29.68
CA SER A 63 2.80 32.37 29.26
C SER A 63 2.08 33.25 30.30
N LEU A 64 2.55 33.18 31.54
CA LEU A 64 1.98 33.94 32.67
C LEU A 64 1.98 35.46 32.46
N ASN A 65 2.92 35.98 31.66
CA ASN A 65 3.07 37.40 31.37
C ASN A 65 2.32 37.88 30.11
N ASN A 66 1.39 37.07 29.58
CA ASN A 66 0.63 37.45 28.40
C ASN A 66 -0.37 38.59 28.72
N PRO A 67 -0.42 39.67 27.91
CA PRO A 67 -1.24 40.85 28.19
C PRO A 67 -2.75 40.55 28.26
N GLU A 68 -3.26 39.61 27.45
CA GLU A 68 -4.67 39.19 27.52
C GLU A 68 -4.95 38.40 28.80
N LEU A 69 -4.05 37.48 29.16
CA LEU A 69 -4.21 36.66 30.37
C LEU A 69 -4.20 37.52 31.63
N ILE A 70 -3.31 38.51 31.71
CA ILE A 70 -3.22 39.44 32.84
C ILE A 70 -4.52 40.25 32.96
N GLU A 71 -4.98 40.87 31.87
CA GLU A 71 -6.18 41.70 31.88
C GLU A 71 -7.45 40.87 32.15
N GLY A 72 -7.54 39.68 31.54
CA GLY A 72 -8.63 38.75 31.79
C GLY A 72 -8.70 38.31 33.26
N ARG A 73 -7.54 38.04 33.89
CA ARG A 73 -7.45 37.68 35.32
C ARG A 73 -7.88 38.85 36.22
N LYS A 74 -7.41 40.06 35.92
CA LYS A 74 -7.81 41.29 36.62
C LYS A 74 -9.33 41.48 36.61
N ARG A 75 -9.98 41.09 35.52
CA ARG A 75 -11.43 41.18 35.32
C ARG A 75 -12.22 39.95 35.80
N GLY A 76 -11.55 38.88 36.22
CA GLY A 76 -12.21 37.64 36.67
C GLY A 76 -12.99 36.91 35.56
N ILE A 77 -12.59 37.06 34.29
CA ILE A 77 -13.31 36.51 33.12
C ILE A 77 -12.59 35.32 32.46
N VAL A 78 -11.51 34.82 33.04
CA VAL A 78 -10.70 33.74 32.45
C VAL A 78 -11.27 32.38 32.78
N ILE A 79 -11.43 31.55 31.76
CA ILE A 79 -11.91 30.17 31.86
C ILE A 79 -11.15 29.28 30.88
N THR A 80 -11.00 27.98 31.16
CA THR A 80 -10.44 27.05 30.16
C THR A 80 -11.47 26.70 29.11
N TRP A 81 -11.05 26.26 27.92
CA TRP A 81 -12.02 25.81 26.91
C TRP A 81 -12.82 24.59 27.37
N GLN A 82 -12.25 23.71 28.20
CA GLN A 82 -12.95 22.55 28.77
C GLN A 82 -14.02 22.99 29.77
N GLU A 83 -13.69 23.93 30.64
CA GLU A 83 -14.64 24.48 31.60
C GLU A 83 -15.74 25.27 30.89
N PHE A 84 -15.42 26.01 29.82
CA PHE A 84 -16.42 26.66 28.98
C PHE A 84 -17.35 25.64 28.30
N LEU A 85 -16.77 24.59 27.70
CA LEU A 85 -17.51 23.50 27.05
C LEU A 85 -18.50 22.85 28.04
N GLY A 86 -18.04 22.50 29.24
CA GLY A 86 -18.86 21.88 30.29
C GLY A 86 -19.93 22.80 30.87
N LYS A 87 -19.57 24.04 31.25
CA LYS A 87 -20.50 24.96 31.92
C LYS A 87 -21.52 25.60 30.98
N TYR A 88 -21.16 25.84 29.72
CA TYR A 88 -21.97 26.64 28.80
C TYR A 88 -22.52 25.86 27.61
N LEU A 89 -21.70 25.07 26.92
CA LEU A 89 -22.15 24.39 25.69
C LEU A 89 -22.88 23.07 25.95
N MET A 90 -22.51 22.37 27.03
CA MET A 90 -23.18 21.14 27.48
C MET A 90 -24.42 21.40 28.33
N LYS A 91 -24.69 22.67 28.68
CA LYS A 91 -25.82 23.04 29.52
C LYS A 91 -27.13 22.56 28.88
N ASP A 92 -27.97 21.92 29.69
CA ASP A 92 -29.27 21.36 29.30
C ASP A 92 -29.21 20.24 28.23
N LYS A 93 -28.02 19.65 27.99
CA LYS A 93 -27.83 18.52 27.08
C LYS A 93 -27.75 17.18 27.80
N PHE A 94 -28.06 16.11 27.07
CA PHE A 94 -27.78 14.75 27.48
C PHE A 94 -26.33 14.42 27.10
N VAL A 95 -25.41 14.54 28.06
CA VAL A 95 -23.98 14.38 27.81
C VAL A 95 -23.56 12.91 27.88
N ILE A 96 -22.89 12.44 26.82
CA ILE A 96 -22.22 11.14 26.72
C ILE A 96 -20.72 11.43 26.59
N ALA A 97 -19.94 11.02 27.58
CA ALA A 97 -18.50 11.27 27.63
C ALA A 97 -17.70 9.98 27.43
N ILE A 98 -16.66 10.05 26.60
CA ILE A 98 -15.79 8.92 26.28
C ILE A 98 -14.38 9.23 26.80
N ALA A 99 -13.91 8.47 27.78
CA ALA A 99 -12.61 8.65 28.42
C ALA A 99 -11.75 7.37 28.34
N GLY A 100 -10.48 7.48 28.71
CA GLY A 100 -9.53 6.37 28.78
C GLY A 100 -8.22 6.67 28.05
N THR A 101 -7.16 5.91 28.30
CA THR A 101 -5.83 6.23 27.75
C THR A 101 -5.82 6.14 26.21
N HIS A 102 -6.36 5.04 25.67
CA HIS A 102 -6.38 4.75 24.22
C HIS A 102 -7.80 4.61 23.66
N GLY A 103 -8.00 4.94 22.38
CA GLY A 103 -9.25 4.65 21.65
C GLY A 103 -10.40 5.65 21.83
N LYS A 104 -10.17 6.74 22.60
CA LYS A 104 -11.18 7.77 22.88
C LYS A 104 -11.78 8.39 21.61
N SER A 105 -10.94 8.94 20.73
CA SER A 105 -11.41 9.64 19.52
C SER A 105 -12.19 8.71 18.58
N THR A 106 -11.72 7.47 18.39
CA THR A 106 -12.40 6.48 17.55
C THR A 106 -13.76 6.10 18.13
N THR A 107 -13.83 5.86 19.45
CA THR A 107 -15.07 5.50 20.13
C THR A 107 -16.06 6.67 20.13
N THR A 108 -15.59 7.90 20.38
CA THR A 108 -16.39 9.13 20.29
C THR A 108 -16.99 9.30 18.90
N ALA A 109 -16.20 9.07 17.85
CA ALA A 109 -16.64 9.10 16.47
C ALA A 109 -17.71 8.03 16.15
N MET A 110 -17.50 6.79 16.61
CA MET A 110 -18.48 5.71 16.45
C MET A 110 -19.80 6.02 17.17
N VAL A 111 -19.76 6.57 18.39
CA VAL A 111 -20.96 7.03 19.11
C VAL A 111 -21.67 8.14 18.33
N GLY A 112 -20.91 9.13 17.84
CA GLY A 112 -21.45 10.21 17.01
C GLY A 112 -22.16 9.68 15.76
N LYS A 113 -21.54 8.74 15.05
CA LYS A 113 -22.11 8.10 13.85
C LYS A 113 -23.35 7.29 14.17
N LEU A 114 -23.33 6.48 15.23
CA LEU A 114 -24.49 5.71 15.70
C LEU A 114 -25.70 6.63 15.94
N LEU A 115 -25.49 7.75 16.64
CA LEU A 115 -26.56 8.68 16.94
C LEU A 115 -27.04 9.46 15.71
N GLU A 116 -26.11 9.84 14.82
CA GLU A 116 -26.42 10.49 13.54
C GLU A 116 -27.29 9.59 12.64
N ASP A 117 -26.89 8.34 12.44
CA ASP A 117 -27.58 7.37 11.58
C ASP A 117 -28.98 7.02 12.08
N ASN A 118 -29.21 7.18 13.38
CA ASN A 118 -30.49 6.91 14.03
C ASN A 118 -31.32 8.19 14.29
N GLY A 119 -30.99 9.29 13.61
CA GLY A 119 -31.83 10.50 13.61
C GLY A 119 -31.80 11.32 14.90
N PHE A 120 -30.88 11.04 15.82
CA PHE A 120 -30.79 11.78 17.09
C PHE A 120 -30.10 13.15 16.95
N ASP A 121 -29.46 13.40 15.81
CA ASP A 121 -28.79 14.65 15.44
C ASP A 121 -27.90 15.25 16.56
N PRO A 122 -26.87 14.51 17.01
CA PRO A 122 -26.06 14.88 18.17
C PRO A 122 -25.11 16.06 17.88
N ILE A 123 -24.78 16.81 18.93
CA ILE A 123 -23.54 17.59 18.95
C ILE A 123 -22.39 16.64 19.29
N VAL A 124 -21.29 16.69 18.56
CA VAL A 124 -20.11 15.85 18.83
C VAL A 124 -18.85 16.71 18.84
N ILE A 125 -17.93 16.47 19.77
CA ILE A 125 -16.61 17.11 19.79
C ILE A 125 -15.53 16.11 20.18
N LEU A 126 -14.42 16.10 19.43
CA LEU A 126 -13.30 15.19 19.63
C LEU A 126 -11.95 15.79 19.19
N GLY A 127 -10.85 15.11 19.51
CA GLY A 127 -9.49 15.56 19.23
C GLY A 127 -9.01 15.32 17.79
N ALA A 128 -9.78 14.61 16.96
CA ALA A 128 -9.40 14.21 15.61
C ALA A 128 -10.40 14.70 14.55
N ASN A 129 -9.89 15.00 13.35
CA ASN A 129 -10.74 15.37 12.21
C ASN A 129 -11.44 14.14 11.63
N ILE A 130 -12.75 14.22 11.46
CA ILE A 130 -13.56 13.19 10.82
C ILE A 130 -13.76 13.57 9.35
N PRO A 131 -13.37 12.72 8.38
CA PRO A 131 -13.51 13.02 6.96
C PRO A 131 -14.94 13.40 6.54
N GLU A 132 -15.95 12.70 7.07
CA GLU A 132 -17.36 12.93 6.74
C GLU A 132 -17.86 14.31 7.23
N TRP A 133 -17.41 14.74 8.41
CA TRP A 133 -17.79 16.05 8.97
C TRP A 133 -16.88 17.18 8.50
N LYS A 134 -15.72 16.85 7.90
CA LYS A 134 -14.63 17.77 7.52
C LYS A 134 -14.12 18.61 8.69
N ALA A 135 -14.37 18.17 9.92
CA ALA A 135 -14.08 18.88 11.15
C ALA A 135 -13.83 17.89 12.28
N ASN A 136 -13.33 18.39 13.40
CA ASN A 136 -13.22 17.65 14.66
C ASN A 136 -14.43 17.85 15.59
N TYR A 137 -15.51 18.41 15.04
CA TYR A 137 -16.80 18.56 15.70
C TYR A 137 -17.93 18.30 14.71
N ARG A 138 -19.10 17.95 15.24
CA ARG A 138 -20.38 17.92 14.54
C ARG A 138 -21.35 18.83 15.27
N PHE A 139 -22.03 19.71 14.55
CA PHE A 139 -23.14 20.47 15.10
C PHE A 139 -24.45 19.78 14.76
N GLY A 140 -25.26 19.52 15.77
CA GLY A 140 -26.62 19.01 15.66
C GLY A 140 -27.56 19.80 16.58
N LYS A 141 -28.86 19.69 16.31
CA LYS A 141 -29.93 20.34 17.09
C LYS A 141 -30.52 19.43 18.16
N GLY A 142 -30.15 18.14 18.15
CA GLY A 142 -30.64 17.15 19.09
C GLY A 142 -30.25 17.41 20.55
N LYS A 143 -30.79 16.57 21.44
CA LYS A 143 -30.53 16.66 22.89
C LYS A 143 -29.17 16.10 23.29
N TYR A 144 -28.59 15.21 22.49
CA TYR A 144 -27.34 14.53 22.83
C TYR A 144 -26.11 15.39 22.55
N PHE A 145 -25.17 15.34 23.49
CA PHE A 145 -23.84 15.94 23.37
C PHE A 145 -22.80 14.85 23.63
N VAL A 146 -22.02 14.52 22.61
CA VAL A 146 -20.99 13.48 22.67
C VAL A 146 -19.61 14.14 22.75
N VAL A 147 -18.79 13.76 23.72
CA VAL A 147 -17.49 14.40 23.95
C VAL A 147 -16.38 13.38 24.20
N GLU A 148 -15.23 13.61 23.54
CA GLU A 148 -13.96 13.01 23.97
C GLU A 148 -13.50 13.69 25.26
N ALA A 149 -13.49 12.92 26.35
CA ALA A 149 -13.11 13.37 27.68
C ALA A 149 -11.62 13.05 27.95
N ASP A 150 -10.81 14.10 27.84
CA ASP A 150 -9.35 14.05 28.06
C ASP A 150 -9.02 14.07 29.56
N GLU A 151 -8.28 13.06 30.01
CA GLU A 151 -7.82 12.89 31.38
C GLU A 151 -6.65 13.82 31.74
N PHE A 152 -5.89 14.30 30.75
CA PHE A 152 -4.72 15.14 31.00
C PHE A 152 -5.11 16.42 31.75
N ASN A 153 -4.35 16.81 32.78
CA ASN A 153 -4.65 17.96 33.65
C ASN A 153 -6.02 17.93 34.32
N ASP A 154 -6.60 16.74 34.55
CA ASP A 154 -7.94 16.56 35.11
C ASP A 154 -9.03 17.29 34.28
N ASN A 155 -8.78 17.51 32.98
CA ASN A 155 -9.63 18.31 32.10
C ASN A 155 -11.08 17.81 32.04
N PHE A 156 -11.27 16.50 31.99
CA PHE A 156 -12.57 15.84 32.01
C PHE A 156 -13.41 16.07 33.29
N LEU A 157 -12.83 16.56 34.39
CA LEU A 157 -13.56 16.84 35.64
C LEU A 157 -14.47 18.06 35.50
N ASN A 158 -14.34 18.80 34.39
CA ASN A 158 -15.24 19.89 34.01
C ASN A 158 -16.58 19.38 33.43
N TYR A 159 -16.70 18.08 33.16
CA TYR A 159 -17.88 17.49 32.52
C TYR A 159 -18.73 16.71 33.53
N TYR A 160 -20.05 16.78 33.35
CA TYR A 160 -21.05 16.12 34.20
C TYR A 160 -21.95 15.19 33.34
N PRO A 161 -21.39 14.08 32.82
CA PRO A 161 -22.11 13.20 31.90
C PRO A 161 -23.29 12.47 32.55
N LYS A 162 -24.25 12.04 31.74
CA LYS A 162 -25.25 11.03 32.15
C LYS A 162 -24.78 9.60 31.86
N ILE A 163 -23.96 9.46 30.81
CA ILE A 163 -23.32 8.21 30.42
C ILE A 163 -21.82 8.46 30.24
N ALA A 164 -20.99 7.63 30.86
CA ALA A 164 -19.55 7.58 30.62
C ALA A 164 -19.18 6.24 29.96
N ILE A 165 -18.34 6.28 28.93
CA ILE A 165 -17.64 5.13 28.37
C ILE A 165 -16.18 5.25 28.76
N ILE A 166 -15.62 4.23 29.44
CA ILE A 166 -14.19 4.18 29.78
C ILE A 166 -13.54 3.05 28.99
N ASN A 167 -12.73 3.42 28.01
CA ASN A 167 -12.08 2.47 27.11
C ASN A 167 -11.04 1.61 27.83
N ASN A 168 -10.12 2.22 28.56
CA ASN A 168 -9.01 1.58 29.28
C ASN A 168 -8.34 2.63 30.19
N ILE A 169 -7.57 2.17 31.18
CA ILE A 169 -6.79 3.03 32.07
C ILE A 169 -5.38 2.44 32.17
N GLU A 170 -4.43 3.07 31.49
CA GLU A 170 -3.00 2.76 31.46
C GLU A 170 -2.20 4.02 31.78
N PHE A 171 -1.02 3.84 32.38
CA PHE A 171 -0.15 4.95 32.75
C PHE A 171 0.35 5.70 31.51
N ASP A 172 -0.01 6.97 31.40
CA ASP A 172 0.45 7.93 30.40
C ASP A 172 0.46 9.33 31.04
N HIS A 173 0.89 10.33 30.28
CA HIS A 173 1.05 11.72 30.72
C HIS A 173 1.91 11.83 32.00
N PRO A 174 3.15 11.29 32.00
CA PRO A 174 4.06 11.36 33.15
C PRO A 174 4.51 12.79 33.48
N ASP A 175 4.17 13.76 32.63
CA ASP A 175 4.31 15.19 32.86
C ASP A 175 3.25 15.76 33.83
N TYR A 176 2.15 15.03 34.07
CA TYR A 176 1.10 15.41 35.01
C TYR A 176 0.83 14.34 36.08
N PHE A 177 0.65 13.08 35.66
CA PHE A 177 0.42 11.97 36.59
C PHE A 177 1.75 11.37 37.04
N LYS A 178 1.95 11.32 38.36
CA LYS A 178 3.13 10.72 38.98
C LYS A 178 3.19 9.21 38.73
N ASP A 179 2.05 8.54 38.84
CA ASP A 179 1.92 7.10 38.71
C ASP A 179 0.47 6.71 38.33
N VAL A 180 0.26 5.42 38.08
CA VAL A 180 -1.06 4.87 37.74
C VAL A 180 -2.10 5.03 38.85
N LYS A 181 -1.68 5.20 40.11
CA LYS A 181 -2.60 5.38 41.23
C LYS A 181 -3.25 6.77 41.15
N GLN A 182 -2.44 7.82 40.95
CA GLN A 182 -2.96 9.17 40.76
C GLN A 182 -3.88 9.26 39.52
N LEU A 183 -3.52 8.58 38.43
CA LEU A 183 -4.38 8.49 37.25
C LEU A 183 -5.75 7.89 37.60
N ARG A 184 -5.77 6.76 38.32
CA ARG A 184 -7.02 6.10 38.77
C ARG A 184 -7.86 6.99 39.67
N GLU A 185 -7.25 7.68 40.63
CA GLU A 185 -7.95 8.64 41.50
C GLU A 185 -8.64 9.76 40.71
N SER A 186 -8.03 10.18 39.60
CA SER A 186 -8.64 11.16 38.68
C SER A 186 -9.86 10.58 37.96
N PHE A 187 -9.77 9.33 37.47
CA PHE A 187 -10.93 8.63 36.88
C PHE A 187 -12.05 8.40 37.91
N ASP A 188 -11.74 8.10 39.17
CA ASP A 188 -12.74 7.95 40.23
C ASP A 188 -13.53 9.26 40.44
N LYS A 189 -12.83 10.41 40.46
CA LYS A 189 -13.48 11.73 40.51
C LYS A 189 -14.38 11.96 39.30
N PHE A 190 -13.93 11.59 38.10
CA PHE A 190 -14.72 11.73 36.88
C PHE A 190 -15.98 10.86 36.90
N ILE A 191 -15.89 9.61 37.37
CA ILE A 191 -17.05 8.72 37.52
C ILE A 191 -18.04 9.31 38.54
N ASN A 192 -17.55 9.91 39.62
CA ASN A 192 -18.40 10.59 40.61
C ASN A 192 -19.14 11.82 40.05
N ASN A 193 -18.67 12.42 38.95
CA ASN A 193 -19.37 13.50 38.26
C ASN A 193 -20.56 13.02 37.40
N LEU A 194 -20.80 11.71 37.29
CA LEU A 194 -21.99 11.20 36.61
C LEU A 194 -23.27 11.72 37.27
N THR A 195 -24.24 12.12 36.44
CA THR A 195 -25.53 12.68 36.86
C THR A 195 -26.71 11.86 36.34
N GLY A 196 -27.89 12.04 36.93
CA GLY A 196 -29.10 11.29 36.55
C GLY A 196 -28.97 9.80 36.86
N ASP A 197 -29.29 8.94 35.89
CA ASP A 197 -29.29 7.47 36.04
C ASP A 197 -27.87 6.86 36.13
N LYS A 198 -26.81 7.68 36.04
CA LYS A 198 -25.39 7.31 36.21
C LYS A 198 -25.00 6.01 35.51
N VAL A 199 -24.90 6.03 34.18
CA VAL A 199 -24.50 4.84 33.41
C VAL A 199 -23.00 4.88 33.15
N LEU A 200 -22.31 3.79 33.52
CA LEU A 200 -20.92 3.54 33.16
C LEU A 200 -20.85 2.32 32.23
N ILE A 201 -20.16 2.48 31.10
CA ILE A 201 -19.89 1.40 30.14
C ILE A 201 -18.37 1.21 30.05
N THR A 202 -17.94 -0.04 30.13
CA THR A 202 -16.54 -0.46 30.06
C THR A 202 -16.40 -1.66 29.13
N GLN A 203 -15.17 -2.11 28.87
CA GLN A 203 -14.95 -3.35 28.12
C GLN A 203 -15.56 -4.59 28.79
N LYS A 204 -15.82 -4.58 30.11
CA LYS A 204 -16.45 -5.71 30.82
C LYS A 204 -17.91 -5.91 30.43
N ASP A 205 -18.56 -4.86 29.94
CA ASP A 205 -19.97 -4.90 29.51
C ASP A 205 -20.12 -5.44 28.08
N SER A 206 -19.01 -5.79 27.42
CA SER A 206 -18.97 -6.27 26.04
C SER A 206 -19.86 -7.50 25.82
N PHE A 207 -20.61 -7.48 24.72
CA PHE A 207 -21.34 -8.66 24.22
C PHE A 207 -20.44 -9.64 23.44
N ASN A 208 -19.15 -9.32 23.28
CA ASN A 208 -18.19 -10.07 22.48
C ASN A 208 -18.68 -10.35 21.06
N LYS A 209 -19.44 -9.41 20.49
CA LYS A 209 -19.87 -9.47 19.10
C LYS A 209 -18.71 -9.15 18.18
N LYS A 210 -18.69 -9.83 17.03
CA LYS A 210 -17.79 -9.53 15.93
C LYS A 210 -18.56 -8.73 14.88
N PHE A 211 -17.99 -7.60 14.48
CA PHE A 211 -18.55 -6.73 13.47
C PHE A 211 -17.66 -6.74 12.22
N ASN A 212 -18.25 -6.61 11.03
CA ASN A 212 -17.51 -6.41 9.79
C ASN A 212 -17.08 -4.93 9.63
N LEU A 213 -16.17 -4.48 10.50
CA LEU A 213 -15.70 -3.10 10.53
C LEU A 213 -14.78 -2.78 9.35
N LYS A 214 -14.92 -1.58 8.78
CA LYS A 214 -13.97 -1.04 7.79
C LYS A 214 -12.64 -0.60 8.41
N VAL A 215 -12.64 -0.32 9.72
CA VAL A 215 -11.43 -0.04 10.50
C VAL A 215 -10.82 -1.32 11.06
N LEU A 216 -9.50 -1.47 10.96
CA LEU A 216 -8.79 -2.70 11.29
C LEU A 216 -8.49 -2.83 12.80
N GLY A 217 -8.36 -4.07 13.28
CA GLY A 217 -7.79 -4.39 14.59
C GLY A 217 -8.81 -4.77 15.68
N GLU A 218 -8.39 -5.69 16.55
CA GLU A 218 -9.19 -6.17 17.69
C GLU A 218 -9.55 -5.06 18.69
N HIS A 219 -8.68 -4.06 18.83
CA HIS A 219 -8.99 -2.88 19.65
C HIS A 219 -10.21 -2.11 19.13
N ASN A 220 -10.44 -2.08 17.81
CA ASN A 220 -11.63 -1.46 17.23
C ASN A 220 -12.88 -2.34 17.40
N GLN A 221 -12.75 -3.66 17.45
CA GLN A 221 -13.85 -4.55 17.87
C GLN A 221 -14.27 -4.29 19.32
N LYS A 222 -13.31 -4.09 20.23
CA LYS A 222 -13.57 -3.70 21.62
C LYS A 222 -14.28 -2.36 21.72
N ASN A 223 -13.81 -1.35 20.97
CA ASN A 223 -14.46 -0.04 20.88
C ASN A 223 -15.91 -0.16 20.38
N ALA A 224 -16.12 -0.92 19.30
CA ALA A 224 -17.44 -1.16 18.72
C ALA A 224 -18.40 -1.88 19.68
N ASN A 225 -17.91 -2.83 20.49
CA ASN A 225 -18.72 -3.49 21.51
C ASN A 225 -19.21 -2.52 22.59
N MET A 226 -18.37 -1.59 23.07
CA MET A 226 -18.83 -0.56 24.02
C MET A 226 -19.90 0.36 23.42
N VAL A 227 -19.74 0.72 22.14
CA VAL A 227 -20.74 1.51 21.39
C VAL A 227 -22.03 0.70 21.18
N PHE A 228 -21.91 -0.62 20.99
CA PHE A 228 -23.06 -1.52 20.93
C PHE A 228 -23.84 -1.53 22.24
N CYS A 229 -23.15 -1.61 23.38
CA CYS A 229 -23.78 -1.52 24.71
C CYS A 229 -24.52 -0.19 24.90
N LEU A 230 -23.92 0.92 24.44
CA LEU A 230 -24.59 2.22 24.43
C LEU A 230 -25.86 2.20 23.58
N GLY A 231 -25.79 1.67 22.36
CA GLY A 231 -26.96 1.58 21.48
C GLY A 231 -28.12 0.80 22.10
N LYS A 232 -27.83 -0.34 22.75
CA LYS A 232 -28.84 -1.12 23.48
C LYS A 232 -29.42 -0.32 24.65
N LYS A 233 -28.59 0.40 25.41
CA LYS A 233 -29.05 1.26 26.52
C LYS A 233 -29.95 2.41 26.05
N LEU A 234 -29.73 2.90 24.83
CA LEU A 234 -30.54 3.94 24.20
C LEU A 234 -31.76 3.39 23.43
N ASN A 235 -32.05 2.09 23.54
CA ASN A 235 -33.14 1.39 22.86
C ASN A 235 -33.08 1.50 21.32
N ILE A 236 -31.88 1.56 20.75
CA ILE A 236 -31.67 1.49 19.30
C ILE A 236 -31.79 0.02 18.87
N SER A 237 -32.44 -0.24 17.73
CA SER A 237 -32.54 -1.60 17.19
C SER A 237 -31.16 -2.17 16.92
N GLU A 238 -31.01 -3.47 17.15
CA GLU A 238 -29.72 -4.14 16.97
C GLU A 238 -29.18 -4.02 15.54
N GLU A 239 -30.08 -4.15 14.56
CA GLU A 239 -29.78 -3.97 13.14
C GLU A 239 -29.18 -2.59 12.86
N ASN A 240 -29.79 -1.52 13.38
CA ASN A 240 -29.29 -0.17 13.15
C ASN A 240 -27.94 0.08 13.83
N ILE A 241 -27.70 -0.51 15.01
CA ILE A 241 -26.41 -0.40 15.69
C ILE A 241 -25.31 -1.05 14.83
N ILE A 242 -25.55 -2.28 14.37
CA ILE A 242 -24.59 -3.02 13.52
C ILE A 242 -24.35 -2.24 12.23
N ASN A 243 -25.41 -1.80 11.55
CA ASN A 243 -25.31 -1.03 10.31
C ASN A 243 -24.50 0.27 10.48
N SER A 244 -24.67 0.98 11.60
CA SER A 244 -23.91 2.22 11.88
C SER A 244 -22.42 1.92 12.10
N LEU A 245 -22.11 0.86 12.85
CA LEU A 245 -20.73 0.45 13.16
C LEU A 245 -19.99 -0.08 11.92
N GLU A 246 -20.61 -0.94 11.12
CA GLU A 246 -19.99 -1.51 9.92
C GLU A 246 -19.83 -0.48 8.79
N ASN A 247 -20.66 0.57 8.78
CA ASN A 247 -20.52 1.66 7.82
C ASN A 247 -19.52 2.75 8.22
N PHE A 248 -19.05 2.76 9.47
CA PHE A 248 -18.07 3.72 9.96
C PHE A 248 -16.76 3.66 9.18
N LYS A 249 -16.39 4.77 8.52
CA LYS A 249 -15.22 4.84 7.63
C LYS A 249 -13.89 5.10 8.34
N GLY A 250 -13.90 5.35 9.65
CA GLY A 250 -12.72 5.72 10.42
C GLY A 250 -12.53 7.22 10.59
N ILE A 251 -11.41 7.59 11.22
CA ILE A 251 -10.98 8.97 11.45
C ILE A 251 -9.56 9.15 10.90
N LYS A 252 -9.17 10.40 10.62
CA LYS A 252 -7.81 10.68 10.15
C LYS A 252 -6.77 10.22 11.17
N ARG A 253 -5.60 9.82 10.67
CA ARG A 253 -4.44 9.34 11.46
C ARG A 253 -4.74 8.11 12.33
N ARG A 254 -5.64 7.21 11.91
CA ARG A 254 -5.87 5.90 12.56
C ARG A 254 -5.85 4.82 11.50
N LEU A 255 -4.69 4.21 11.29
CA LEU A 255 -4.37 3.34 10.16
C LEU A 255 -4.86 3.92 8.83
N GLU A 256 -4.65 5.22 8.64
CA GLU A 256 -5.09 5.94 7.44
C GLU A 256 -4.17 5.59 6.27
N LEU A 257 -4.71 5.04 5.18
CA LEU A 257 -3.95 4.83 3.95
C LEU A 257 -3.72 6.19 3.28
N ILE A 258 -2.49 6.69 3.32
CA ILE A 258 -2.09 7.95 2.67
C ILE A 258 -2.01 7.76 1.16
N GLY A 259 -1.54 6.59 0.71
CA GLY A 259 -1.52 6.22 -0.69
C GLY A 259 -0.68 4.98 -0.96
N GLU A 260 -0.57 4.65 -2.24
CA GLU A 260 0.22 3.53 -2.73
C GLU A 260 1.04 3.99 -3.94
N GLU A 261 2.33 3.73 -3.91
CA GLU A 261 3.26 4.04 -5.01
C GLU A 261 4.21 2.86 -5.21
N ASN A 262 4.47 2.44 -6.45
CA ASN A 262 5.27 1.25 -6.75
C ASN A 262 4.84 -0.03 -5.96
N ARG A 263 3.53 -0.20 -5.76
CA ARG A 263 2.92 -1.28 -4.93
C ARG A 263 3.32 -1.24 -3.45
N ILE A 264 3.85 -0.13 -2.97
CA ILE A 264 4.20 0.08 -1.57
C ILE A 264 3.11 0.95 -0.96
N LYS A 265 2.40 0.41 0.03
CA LYS A 265 1.34 1.15 0.74
C LYS A 265 1.96 1.94 1.89
N VAL A 266 1.58 3.20 2.01
CA VAL A 266 2.02 4.08 3.11
C VAL A 266 0.82 4.42 3.99
N TYR A 267 0.90 4.05 5.26
CA TYR A 267 -0.11 4.33 6.29
C TYR A 267 0.40 5.37 7.30
N ASP A 268 -0.50 6.22 7.79
CA ASP A 268 -0.30 7.13 8.94
C ASP A 268 -1.17 6.67 10.13
N ASP A 269 -0.56 6.59 11.31
CA ASP A 269 -1.26 6.35 12.57
C ASP A 269 -0.75 7.28 13.69
N TYR A 270 -1.67 7.74 14.53
CA TYR A 270 -1.40 8.60 15.67
C TYR A 270 -0.76 7.85 16.86
N ALA A 271 -0.60 6.53 16.78
CA ALA A 271 0.00 5.69 17.81
C ALA A 271 1.39 6.20 18.19
N HIS A 272 1.57 6.50 19.47
CA HIS A 272 2.83 6.99 20.03
C HIS A 272 3.15 6.35 21.39
N HIS A 273 2.15 5.74 22.03
CA HIS A 273 2.32 4.91 23.22
C HIS A 273 2.64 3.46 22.79
N PRO A 274 3.55 2.72 23.45
CA PRO A 274 3.91 1.36 23.07
C PRO A 274 2.72 0.40 22.90
N THR A 275 1.74 0.41 23.81
CA THR A 275 0.48 -0.38 23.67
C THR A 275 -0.24 -0.10 22.35
N ALA A 276 -0.34 1.17 21.96
CA ALA A 276 -1.02 1.56 20.72
C ALA A 276 -0.21 1.17 19.47
N ILE A 277 1.12 1.27 19.55
CA ILE A 277 2.03 0.83 18.49
C ILE A 277 1.85 -0.68 18.24
N THR A 278 1.86 -1.49 19.30
CA THR A 278 1.64 -2.94 19.21
C THR A 278 0.29 -3.28 18.59
N ALA A 279 -0.79 -2.68 19.10
CA ALA A 279 -2.13 -2.93 18.60
C ALA A 279 -2.30 -2.56 17.11
N THR A 280 -1.60 -1.51 16.66
CA THR A 280 -1.60 -1.03 15.27
C THR A 280 -0.85 -1.98 14.35
N LEU A 281 0.35 -2.42 14.76
CA LEU A 281 1.16 -3.38 14.01
C LEU A 281 0.49 -4.75 13.92
N GLU A 282 -0.11 -5.23 15.00
CA GLU A 282 -0.88 -6.48 15.01
C GLU A 282 -2.07 -6.42 14.05
N ALA A 283 -2.85 -5.33 14.08
CA ALA A 283 -3.96 -5.13 13.16
C ALA A 283 -3.51 -5.20 11.70
N LEU A 284 -2.40 -4.53 11.38
CA LEU A 284 -1.87 -4.48 10.02
C LEU A 284 -1.28 -5.83 9.57
N LYS A 285 -0.56 -6.54 10.46
CA LYS A 285 0.02 -7.86 10.16
C LYS A 285 -1.05 -8.93 10.02
N ASN A 286 -2.09 -8.92 10.85
CA ASN A 286 -3.20 -9.86 10.74
C ASN A 286 -3.98 -9.69 9.43
N ALA A 287 -4.15 -8.44 8.98
CA ALA A 287 -4.75 -8.16 7.68
C ALA A 287 -3.84 -8.51 6.48
N ASN A 288 -2.51 -8.57 6.68
CA ASN A 288 -1.52 -8.74 5.61
C ASN A 288 -0.41 -9.74 6.00
N SER A 289 -0.76 -10.99 6.30
CA SER A 289 0.14 -11.96 6.94
C SER A 289 1.44 -12.26 6.19
N LYS A 290 1.45 -12.14 4.86
CA LYS A 290 2.62 -12.40 4.00
C LYS A 290 3.45 -11.16 3.67
N THR A 291 2.99 -9.98 4.07
CA THR A 291 3.60 -8.71 3.68
C THR A 291 4.62 -8.25 4.72
N LYS A 292 5.72 -7.66 4.24
CA LYS A 292 6.71 -7.03 5.12
C LYS A 292 6.22 -5.67 5.60
N ILE A 293 6.38 -5.39 6.89
CA ILE A 293 5.98 -4.13 7.51
C ILE A 293 7.22 -3.36 7.96
N TRP A 294 7.34 -2.13 7.46
CA TRP A 294 8.33 -1.15 7.88
C TRP A 294 7.66 -0.18 8.86
N ALA A 295 7.97 -0.31 10.15
CA ALA A 295 7.48 0.58 11.19
C ALA A 295 8.40 1.79 11.33
N ILE A 296 7.87 2.99 11.09
CA ILE A 296 8.60 4.25 11.23
C ILE A 296 7.95 5.04 12.36
N VAL A 297 8.70 5.34 13.41
CA VAL A 297 8.14 5.97 14.61
C VAL A 297 8.79 7.31 14.90
N GLU A 298 7.95 8.32 15.13
CA GLU A 298 8.31 9.59 15.75
C GLU A 298 7.98 9.51 17.26
N PRO A 299 8.95 9.27 18.15
CA PRO A 299 8.68 9.32 19.59
C PRO A 299 8.20 10.71 19.99
N HIS A 300 7.19 10.78 20.87
CA HIS A 300 6.55 12.05 21.24
C HIS A 300 6.89 12.46 22.67
N GLY A 301 7.78 13.46 22.80
CA GLY A 301 8.29 13.98 24.07
C GLY A 301 9.42 13.11 24.63
N PHE A 302 10.50 13.75 25.06
CA PHE A 302 11.62 13.12 25.77
C PHE A 302 11.21 12.57 27.14
N ASN A 303 10.38 13.28 27.92
CA ASN A 303 9.95 12.82 29.25
C ASN A 303 9.12 11.55 29.13
N ARG A 304 8.14 11.54 28.22
CA ARG A 304 7.31 10.36 27.93
C ARG A 304 8.15 9.20 27.41
N THR A 305 9.02 9.45 26.44
CA THR A 305 9.90 8.42 25.87
C THR A 305 10.79 7.79 26.96
N ASN A 306 11.31 8.61 27.89
CA ASN A 306 12.11 8.13 29.02
C ASN A 306 11.28 7.33 30.04
N ALA A 307 10.06 7.79 30.37
CA ALA A 307 9.19 7.09 31.32
C ALA A 307 8.69 5.73 30.80
N LEU A 308 8.42 5.65 29.50
CA LEU A 308 7.93 4.44 28.84
C LEU A 308 9.04 3.61 28.19
N PHE A 309 10.31 3.98 28.41
CA PHE A 309 11.46 3.47 27.68
C PHE A 309 11.49 1.94 27.63
N LYS A 310 11.31 1.28 28.80
CA LYS A 310 11.28 -0.18 28.92
C LYS A 310 10.12 -0.86 28.17
N LEU A 311 9.01 -0.16 27.96
CA LEU A 311 7.84 -0.68 27.26
C LEU A 311 8.03 -0.67 25.73
N TYR A 312 9.06 0.00 25.21
CA TYR A 312 9.42 -0.10 23.80
C TYR A 312 9.96 -1.49 23.45
N ASN A 313 10.53 -2.21 24.42
CA ASN A 313 10.90 -3.60 24.25
C ASN A 313 9.66 -4.41 23.83
N SER A 314 9.78 -5.26 22.82
CA SER A 314 8.72 -6.11 22.22
C SER A 314 7.57 -5.40 21.48
N CYS A 315 7.40 -4.08 21.60
CA CYS A 315 6.22 -3.43 20.98
C CYS A 315 6.22 -3.47 19.44
N PHE A 316 7.37 -3.79 18.82
CA PHE A 316 7.58 -3.89 17.38
C PHE A 316 7.68 -5.33 16.83
N GLU A 317 7.36 -6.37 17.59
CA GLU A 317 7.53 -7.78 17.15
C GLU A 317 6.88 -8.14 15.81
N LYS A 318 5.80 -7.44 15.43
CA LYS A 318 5.09 -7.67 14.16
C LYS A 318 5.64 -6.87 12.98
N ALA A 319 6.61 -5.99 13.22
CA ALA A 319 7.34 -5.29 12.16
C ALA A 319 8.48 -6.16 11.65
N ASP A 320 8.83 -5.99 10.38
CA ASP A 320 9.98 -6.63 9.75
C ASP A 320 11.22 -5.72 9.82
N LYS A 321 11.01 -4.40 9.82
CA LYS A 321 12.03 -3.36 9.99
C LYS A 321 11.48 -2.21 10.81
N VAL A 322 12.31 -1.64 11.71
CA VAL A 322 11.93 -0.55 12.61
C VAL A 322 12.87 0.62 12.42
N ILE A 323 12.32 1.81 12.18
CA ILE A 323 13.08 3.05 12.08
C ILE A 323 12.55 4.01 13.14
N ILE A 324 13.38 4.31 14.13
CA ILE A 324 13.09 5.36 15.11
C ILE A 324 13.65 6.67 14.57
N GLY A 325 12.75 7.59 14.25
CA GLY A 325 13.09 8.92 13.75
C GLY A 325 13.37 9.93 14.85
N PRO A 326 13.54 11.21 14.48
CA PRO A 326 13.69 12.32 15.42
C PRO A 326 12.60 12.33 16.49
N ILE A 327 12.99 12.61 17.75
CA ILE A 327 12.04 12.73 18.86
C ILE A 327 11.36 14.09 18.76
N PHE A 328 10.03 14.09 18.65
CA PHE A 328 9.25 15.32 18.67
C PHE A 328 9.30 15.91 20.07
N LYS A 329 9.95 17.07 20.23
CA LYS A 329 10.22 17.70 21.53
C LYS A 329 8.96 17.99 22.37
N ALA A 330 7.81 18.17 21.71
CA ALA A 330 6.55 18.55 22.35
C ALA A 330 6.72 19.73 23.32
N ARG A 331 6.55 19.51 24.64
CA ARG A 331 6.66 20.53 25.69
C ARG A 331 7.92 20.38 26.55
N ASP A 332 8.81 19.46 26.20
CA ASP A 332 9.94 19.10 27.06
C ASP A 332 11.09 20.10 26.96
N ASN A 333 11.59 20.52 28.13
CA ASN A 333 12.76 21.38 28.24
C ASN A 333 14.07 20.59 28.47
N LYS A 334 13.96 19.29 28.77
CA LYS A 334 15.09 18.38 29.02
C LYS A 334 15.00 17.19 28.06
N THR A 335 16.14 16.70 27.60
CA THR A 335 16.22 15.55 26.68
C THR A 335 16.45 14.22 27.40
N PHE A 336 16.85 14.27 28.68
CA PHE A 336 17.21 13.08 29.48
C PHE A 336 18.29 12.19 28.85
N GLY A 337 19.11 12.75 27.93
CA GLY A 337 20.11 12.00 27.18
C GLY A 337 19.52 11.02 26.16
N ILE A 338 18.20 10.99 25.98
CA ILE A 338 17.52 10.07 25.06
C ILE A 338 17.73 10.54 23.62
N THR A 339 18.11 9.61 22.76
CA THR A 339 18.29 9.82 21.31
C THR A 339 17.54 8.72 20.54
N PRO A 340 17.22 8.93 19.25
CA PRO A 340 16.60 7.89 18.42
C PRO A 340 17.36 6.57 18.42
N LYS A 341 18.71 6.63 18.45
CA LYS A 341 19.58 5.43 18.52
C LYS A 341 19.43 4.68 19.83
N ILE A 342 19.32 5.40 20.94
CA ILE A 342 19.11 4.82 22.27
C ILE A 342 17.73 4.14 22.34
N VAL A 343 16.68 4.80 21.82
CA VAL A 343 15.34 4.19 21.72
C VAL A 343 15.34 2.96 20.82
N ALA A 344 15.98 3.02 19.64
CA ALA A 344 16.09 1.88 18.73
C ALA A 344 16.74 0.65 19.41
N LYS A 345 17.80 0.87 20.19
CA LYS A 345 18.45 -0.19 20.97
C LYS A 345 17.52 -0.82 22.02
N GLU A 346 16.72 0.00 22.70
CA GLU A 346 15.78 -0.46 23.73
C GLU A 346 14.63 -1.31 23.16
N THR A 347 14.30 -1.16 21.88
CA THR A 347 13.29 -2.02 21.23
C THR A 347 13.68 -3.50 21.22
N ASN A 348 14.98 -3.80 21.33
CA ASN A 348 15.57 -5.13 21.17
C ASN A 348 15.22 -5.82 19.83
N HIS A 349 14.74 -5.06 18.84
CA HIS A 349 14.37 -5.58 17.54
C HIS A 349 15.62 -5.68 16.64
N LYS A 350 15.83 -6.85 16.02
CA LYS A 350 17.05 -7.18 15.26
C LYS A 350 17.37 -6.23 14.10
N ASP A 351 16.35 -5.59 13.54
CA ASP A 351 16.45 -4.65 12.42
C ASP A 351 15.82 -3.30 12.82
N ALA A 352 16.19 -2.81 14.01
CA ALA A 352 15.86 -1.47 14.49
C ALA A 352 17.02 -0.50 14.32
N ILE A 353 16.74 0.67 13.75
CA ILE A 353 17.73 1.72 13.51
C ILE A 353 17.18 3.06 14.01
N GLY A 354 18.03 3.83 14.69
CA GLY A 354 17.73 5.20 15.08
C GLY A 354 18.40 6.22 14.16
N VAL A 355 17.62 7.15 13.61
CA VAL A 355 18.09 8.18 12.67
C VAL A 355 17.68 9.59 13.12
N ASN A 356 18.39 10.61 12.65
CA ASN A 356 18.23 11.98 13.14
C ASN A 356 17.49 12.91 12.15
N SER A 357 17.07 12.40 11.00
CA SER A 357 16.37 13.19 9.98
C SER A 357 15.43 12.35 9.12
N ILE A 358 14.44 13.00 8.48
CA ILE A 358 13.55 12.37 7.50
C ILE A 358 14.32 11.97 6.22
N ASP A 359 15.34 12.72 5.83
CA ASP A 359 16.21 12.39 4.68
C ASP A 359 16.92 11.04 4.88
N GLU A 360 17.42 10.78 6.09
CA GLU A 360 18.00 9.47 6.43
C GLU A 360 16.95 8.35 6.35
N ILE A 361 15.73 8.58 6.84
CA ILE A 361 14.61 7.62 6.73
C ILE A 361 14.35 7.29 5.25
N ILE A 362 14.20 8.30 4.40
CA ILE A 362 13.95 8.16 2.96
C ILE A 362 15.11 7.44 2.26
N GLY A 363 16.36 7.77 2.62
CA GLY A 363 17.55 7.10 2.10
C GLY A 363 17.56 5.59 2.39
N ILE A 364 17.18 5.19 3.62
CA ILE A 364 17.07 3.77 4.00
C ILE A 364 15.94 3.08 3.24
N ILE A 365 14.77 3.74 3.12
CA ILE A 365 13.62 3.21 2.37
C ILE A 365 14.04 2.93 0.93
N LYS A 366 14.58 3.93 0.23
CA LYS A 366 14.94 3.81 -1.19
C LYS A 366 15.94 2.69 -1.48
N LYS A 367 16.78 2.34 -0.51
CA LYS A 367 17.82 1.31 -0.66
C LYS A 367 17.25 -0.12 -0.64
N ASP A 368 16.34 -0.43 0.28
CA ASP A 368 15.94 -1.81 0.54
C ASP A 368 14.43 -2.10 0.41
N ILE A 369 13.57 -1.09 0.29
CA ILE A 369 12.11 -1.29 0.17
C ILE A 369 11.78 -2.04 -1.12
N LYS A 370 10.83 -2.98 -1.05
CA LYS A 370 10.42 -3.77 -2.22
C LYS A 370 8.96 -3.53 -2.60
N PRO A 371 8.61 -3.61 -3.90
CA PRO A 371 7.23 -3.56 -4.34
C PRO A 371 6.38 -4.64 -3.65
N GLY A 372 5.33 -4.22 -2.93
CA GLY A 372 4.48 -5.07 -2.11
C GLY A 372 4.66 -4.90 -0.60
N ASP A 373 5.75 -4.25 -0.16
CA ASP A 373 5.98 -3.92 1.25
C ASP A 373 4.98 -2.85 1.75
N ILE A 374 4.78 -2.78 3.06
CA ILE A 374 3.96 -1.75 3.71
C ILE A 374 4.86 -0.87 4.58
N ILE A 375 4.69 0.44 4.47
CA ILE A 375 5.27 1.43 5.37
C ILE A 375 4.17 1.93 6.30
N LEU A 376 4.39 1.80 7.60
CA LEU A 376 3.51 2.32 8.65
C LEU A 376 4.27 3.40 9.41
N VAL A 377 3.82 4.65 9.26
CA VAL A 377 4.37 5.81 9.96
C VAL A 377 3.50 6.11 11.17
N MET A 378 4.12 6.17 12.36
CA MET A 378 3.45 6.30 13.64
C MET A 378 3.98 7.49 14.43
N GLY A 379 3.09 8.26 15.03
CA GLY A 379 3.45 9.32 15.98
C GLY A 379 2.36 10.38 16.14
N ALA A 380 2.51 11.23 17.16
CA ALA A 380 1.56 12.30 17.47
C ALA A 380 1.99 13.69 16.96
N GLY A 381 3.25 13.83 16.51
CA GLY A 381 3.83 15.08 16.01
C GLY A 381 3.71 15.20 14.49
N ASN A 382 4.86 15.41 13.83
CA ASN A 382 5.02 15.65 12.39
C ASN A 382 5.06 14.37 11.54
N SER A 383 4.95 13.20 12.14
CA SER A 383 4.85 11.88 11.50
C SER A 383 3.86 11.82 10.32
N ASN A 384 2.74 12.54 10.37
CA ASN A 384 1.81 12.64 9.24
C ASN A 384 2.39 13.34 8.01
N LEU A 385 3.29 14.30 8.22
CA LEU A 385 4.02 14.97 7.14
C LEU A 385 5.04 14.00 6.55
N TRP A 386 5.74 13.24 7.40
CA TRP A 386 6.69 12.21 6.96
C TRP A 386 6.01 11.15 6.09
N ALA A 387 4.81 10.70 6.45
CA ALA A 387 4.06 9.73 5.64
C ALA A 387 3.81 10.23 4.21
N LYS A 388 3.46 11.51 4.05
CA LYS A 388 3.25 12.13 2.73
C LYS A 388 4.56 12.30 1.95
N GLU A 389 5.60 12.75 2.63
CA GLU A 389 6.92 12.96 2.03
C GLU A 389 7.56 11.64 1.58
N ILE A 390 7.43 10.59 2.39
CA ILE A 390 7.85 9.23 2.04
C ILE A 390 7.10 8.76 0.80
N LEU A 391 5.76 8.88 0.78
CA LEU A 391 4.96 8.48 -0.38
C LEU A 391 5.40 9.19 -1.67
N GLU A 392 5.65 10.51 -1.59
CA GLU A 392 6.14 11.28 -2.73
C GLU A 392 7.54 10.80 -3.18
N SER A 393 8.42 10.51 -2.21
CA SER A 393 9.78 10.04 -2.48
C SER A 393 9.85 8.68 -3.17
N LEU A 394 8.77 7.88 -3.09
CA LEU A 394 8.68 6.58 -3.74
C LEU A 394 8.47 6.70 -5.25
N LYS A 395 8.00 7.85 -5.77
CA LYS A 395 7.81 8.04 -7.21
C LYS A 395 9.13 7.87 -7.97
N GLY A 396 9.12 7.09 -9.05
CA GLY A 396 10.30 6.84 -9.89
C GLY A 396 11.34 5.87 -9.29
N ASN A 397 11.02 5.13 -8.23
CA ASN A 397 11.94 4.16 -7.61
C ASN A 397 11.88 2.74 -8.24
N ILE A 398 11.16 2.55 -9.34
CA ILE A 398 11.08 1.26 -10.05
C ILE A 398 12.03 1.25 -11.25
N SER A 399 12.61 0.09 -11.53
CA SER A 399 13.52 -0.12 -12.65
C SER A 399 13.06 -1.26 -13.55
N PHE A 400 13.57 -1.31 -14.78
CA PHE A 400 13.37 -2.49 -15.63
C PHE A 400 13.97 -3.75 -15.01
N LYS A 401 15.01 -3.63 -14.17
CA LYS A 401 15.53 -4.74 -13.38
C LYS A 401 14.48 -5.38 -12.46
N ASP A 402 13.53 -4.61 -11.93
CA ASP A 402 12.44 -5.14 -11.11
C ASP A 402 11.39 -5.86 -11.96
N LEU A 403 11.23 -5.42 -13.21
CA LEU A 403 10.17 -5.86 -14.13
C LEU A 403 10.59 -6.97 -15.10
N THR A 404 11.88 -7.21 -15.30
CA THR A 404 12.39 -8.24 -16.22
C THR A 404 12.83 -9.52 -15.53
N THR A 405 12.74 -10.65 -16.23
CA THR A 405 13.19 -11.95 -15.69
C THR A 405 14.72 -12.08 -15.68
N MET A 406 15.42 -11.36 -16.57
CA MET A 406 16.90 -11.27 -16.56
C MET A 406 17.46 -10.40 -15.43
N LYS A 407 16.61 -9.64 -14.72
CA LYS A 407 17.01 -8.68 -13.70
C LYS A 407 18.03 -7.65 -14.19
N VAL A 408 17.76 -7.07 -15.36
CA VAL A 408 18.58 -5.98 -15.96
C VAL A 408 17.71 -4.82 -16.42
N GLY A 409 18.33 -3.66 -16.57
CA GLY A 409 17.68 -2.45 -17.09
C GLY A 409 17.56 -1.31 -16.06
N GLY A 410 17.59 -0.08 -16.57
CA GLY A 410 17.66 1.15 -15.78
C GLY A 410 16.36 1.57 -15.09
N LYS A 411 16.40 2.72 -14.42
CA LYS A 411 15.24 3.28 -13.69
C LYS A 411 14.16 3.75 -14.66
N ILE A 412 12.92 3.73 -14.19
CA ILE A 412 11.74 4.13 -14.94
C ILE A 412 11.16 5.37 -14.30
N LYS A 413 11.00 6.44 -15.08
CA LYS A 413 10.43 7.69 -14.57
C LYS A 413 8.95 7.56 -14.19
N TYR A 414 8.15 6.96 -15.06
CA TYR A 414 6.74 6.70 -14.80
C TYR A 414 6.42 5.23 -15.09
N TYR A 415 5.85 4.53 -14.12
CA TYR A 415 5.36 3.16 -14.28
C TYR A 415 3.89 3.11 -13.91
N LYS A 416 3.10 2.38 -14.71
CA LYS A 416 1.69 2.19 -14.40
C LYS A 416 1.19 0.80 -14.78
N GLU A 417 0.59 0.14 -13.80
CA GLU A 417 -0.28 -1.02 -14.02
C GLU A 417 -1.68 -0.53 -14.34
N VAL A 418 -2.30 -1.10 -15.39
CA VAL A 418 -3.67 -0.77 -15.81
C VAL A 418 -4.51 -2.04 -15.85
N ASN A 419 -5.64 -2.03 -15.15
CA ASN A 419 -6.45 -3.24 -15.00
C ASN A 419 -7.64 -3.31 -15.97
N ASN A 420 -7.94 -2.22 -16.68
CA ASN A 420 -9.04 -2.15 -17.61
C ASN A 420 -8.75 -1.17 -18.76
N LYS A 421 -9.64 -1.18 -19.77
CA LYS A 421 -9.52 -0.37 -20.98
C LYS A 421 -9.62 1.14 -20.74
N GLU A 422 -10.42 1.57 -19.77
CA GLU A 422 -10.62 2.99 -19.47
C GLU A 422 -9.37 3.59 -18.82
N GLU A 423 -8.80 2.87 -17.86
CA GLU A 423 -7.54 3.26 -17.22
C GLU A 423 -6.39 3.28 -18.25
N LEU A 424 -6.32 2.27 -19.13
CA LEU A 424 -5.34 2.24 -20.22
C LEU A 424 -5.40 3.52 -21.06
N VAL A 425 -6.59 3.90 -21.54
CA VAL A 425 -6.78 5.12 -22.34
C VAL A 425 -6.39 6.37 -21.55
N LYS A 426 -6.72 6.43 -20.25
CA LYS A 426 -6.34 7.55 -19.38
C LYS A 426 -4.81 7.72 -19.30
N GLN A 427 -4.06 6.62 -19.17
CA GLN A 427 -2.60 6.68 -19.09
C GLN A 427 -1.95 7.06 -20.42
N ILE A 428 -2.49 6.58 -21.54
CA ILE A 428 -2.02 6.98 -22.87
C ILE A 428 -2.26 8.48 -23.09
N LYS A 429 -3.42 9.01 -22.70
CA LYS A 429 -3.68 10.46 -22.73
C LYS A 429 -2.72 11.25 -21.86
N PHE A 430 -2.39 10.74 -20.67
CA PHE A 430 -1.36 11.33 -19.82
C PHE A 430 0.01 11.39 -20.51
N ALA A 431 0.46 10.28 -21.11
CA ALA A 431 1.73 10.26 -21.82
C ALA A 431 1.75 11.22 -23.01
N LYS A 432 0.69 11.23 -23.84
CA LYS A 432 0.54 12.17 -24.96
C LYS A 432 0.57 13.63 -24.51
N LYS A 433 -0.16 13.98 -23.45
CA LYS A 433 -0.21 15.34 -22.89
C LYS A 433 1.16 15.83 -22.42
N ASN A 434 2.00 14.92 -21.91
CA ASN A 434 3.33 15.24 -21.38
C ASN A 434 4.47 14.90 -22.37
N SER A 435 4.15 14.58 -23.62
CA SER A 435 5.12 14.18 -24.65
C SER A 435 6.07 13.06 -24.22
N LEU A 436 5.56 12.09 -23.45
CA LEU A 436 6.35 10.99 -22.91
C LEU A 436 6.38 9.81 -23.90
N PRO A 437 7.55 9.19 -24.14
CA PRO A 437 7.59 7.91 -24.84
C PRO A 437 6.88 6.85 -24.01
N ILE A 438 6.15 5.95 -24.68
CA ILE A 438 5.45 4.84 -24.04
C ILE A 438 6.21 3.54 -24.30
N PHE A 439 6.39 2.75 -23.25
CA PHE A 439 6.89 1.38 -23.35
C PHE A 439 5.89 0.42 -22.72
N ILE A 440 5.53 -0.64 -23.44
CA ILE A 440 4.58 -1.65 -23.03
C ILE A 440 5.38 -2.86 -22.56
N ILE A 441 5.11 -3.30 -21.33
CA ILE A 441 5.76 -4.47 -20.75
C ILE A 441 4.72 -5.52 -20.34
N GLY A 442 5.00 -6.77 -20.70
CA GLY A 442 4.24 -7.94 -20.25
C GLY A 442 4.81 -8.50 -18.93
N GLY A 443 5.10 -9.80 -18.92
CA GLY A 443 5.79 -10.45 -17.81
C GLY A 443 7.29 -10.15 -17.70
N GLY A 444 7.86 -9.38 -18.65
CA GLY A 444 9.28 -9.04 -18.69
C GLY A 444 10.23 -10.19 -19.02
N SER A 445 9.68 -11.32 -19.46
CA SER A 445 10.43 -12.41 -20.09
C SER A 445 10.78 -12.06 -21.53
N ASP A 446 11.80 -12.72 -22.08
CA ASP A 446 12.12 -12.68 -23.52
C ASP A 446 12.49 -11.29 -24.08
N ILE A 447 12.87 -10.38 -23.17
CA ILE A 447 13.44 -9.07 -23.48
C ILE A 447 14.76 -8.89 -22.74
N LEU A 448 15.68 -8.15 -23.35
CA LEU A 448 16.93 -7.71 -22.75
C LEU A 448 16.98 -6.19 -22.83
N VAL A 449 16.77 -5.51 -21.70
CA VAL A 449 16.63 -4.05 -21.65
C VAL A 449 17.94 -3.40 -21.25
N SER A 450 18.32 -2.31 -21.93
CA SER A 450 19.50 -1.51 -21.62
C SER A 450 19.45 -0.94 -20.20
N ASP A 451 20.62 -0.81 -19.56
CA ASP A 451 20.73 -0.26 -18.20
C ASP A 451 20.55 1.26 -18.11
N ASN A 452 20.29 1.92 -19.24
CA ASN A 452 19.95 3.34 -19.27
C ASN A 452 18.59 3.60 -18.60
N ASP A 453 18.48 4.73 -17.90
CA ASP A 453 17.23 5.19 -17.33
C ASP A 453 16.24 5.59 -18.44
N PHE A 454 14.99 5.14 -18.32
CA PHE A 454 13.94 5.44 -19.28
C PHE A 454 13.07 6.61 -18.79
N ASN A 455 13.24 7.74 -19.46
CA ASN A 455 12.50 8.98 -19.22
C ASN A 455 11.12 8.97 -19.93
N GLY A 456 10.33 7.93 -19.68
CA GLY A 456 9.02 7.72 -20.30
C GLY A 456 8.01 7.07 -19.37
N LEU A 457 6.87 6.68 -19.96
CA LEU A 457 5.82 5.90 -19.28
C LEU A 457 5.91 4.43 -19.67
N VAL A 458 6.17 3.58 -18.69
CA VAL A 458 6.04 2.13 -18.81
C VAL A 458 4.64 1.70 -18.39
N ILE A 459 3.92 1.01 -19.27
CA ILE A 459 2.57 0.50 -19.02
C ILE A 459 2.61 -1.03 -18.96
N LYS A 460 2.00 -1.61 -17.92
CA LYS A 460 1.73 -3.04 -17.80
C LYS A 460 0.23 -3.28 -17.69
N TYR A 461 -0.35 -4.02 -18.64
CA TYR A 461 -1.77 -4.41 -18.56
C TYR A 461 -1.92 -5.61 -17.61
N VAL A 462 -2.68 -5.45 -16.54
CA VAL A 462 -2.82 -6.43 -15.44
C VAL A 462 -4.22 -7.01 -15.30
N GLY A 463 -5.18 -6.64 -16.16
CA GLY A 463 -6.50 -7.29 -16.17
C GLY A 463 -6.35 -8.81 -16.38
N ASP A 464 -6.98 -9.62 -15.53
CA ASP A 464 -6.70 -11.05 -15.38
C ASP A 464 -7.96 -11.94 -15.48
N SER A 465 -9.05 -11.42 -16.04
CA SER A 465 -10.27 -12.22 -16.19
C SER A 465 -10.11 -13.32 -17.24
N ILE A 466 -10.74 -14.47 -16.96
CA ILE A 466 -10.86 -15.62 -17.87
C ILE A 466 -12.34 -16.01 -17.94
N LYS A 467 -12.90 -16.05 -19.15
CA LYS A 467 -14.25 -16.54 -19.44
C LYS A 467 -14.18 -17.71 -20.42
N VAL A 468 -14.86 -18.80 -20.08
CA VAL A 468 -14.99 -19.98 -20.93
C VAL A 468 -16.41 -20.03 -21.49
N ASP A 469 -16.53 -20.15 -22.81
CA ASP A 469 -17.79 -20.20 -23.54
C ASP A 469 -17.73 -21.32 -24.59
N GLY A 470 -18.29 -22.48 -24.26
CA GLY A 470 -18.16 -23.70 -25.06
C GLY A 470 -16.70 -24.06 -25.29
N SER A 471 -16.26 -24.03 -26.55
CA SER A 471 -14.88 -24.31 -26.96
C SER A 471 -13.99 -23.06 -27.05
N LYS A 472 -14.51 -21.88 -26.70
CA LYS A 472 -13.77 -20.62 -26.71
C LYS A 472 -13.34 -20.23 -25.30
N ILE A 473 -12.09 -19.79 -25.17
CA ILE A 473 -11.60 -19.14 -23.94
C ILE A 473 -11.26 -17.69 -24.27
N ILE A 474 -11.85 -16.76 -23.53
CA ILE A 474 -11.58 -15.32 -23.61
C ILE A 474 -10.78 -14.96 -22.37
N ALA A 475 -9.55 -14.50 -22.56
CA ALA A 475 -8.67 -14.09 -21.48
C ALA A 475 -8.20 -12.65 -21.67
N GLU A 476 -8.09 -11.91 -20.58
CA GLU A 476 -7.41 -10.63 -20.58
C GLU A 476 -5.89 -10.77 -20.66
N ALA A 477 -5.23 -9.72 -21.13
CA ALA A 477 -3.81 -9.72 -21.43
C ALA A 477 -2.89 -9.89 -20.22
N GLY A 478 -3.37 -9.56 -19.01
CA GLY A 478 -2.64 -9.72 -17.75
C GLY A 478 -2.71 -11.12 -17.15
N VAL A 479 -3.59 -12.00 -17.65
CA VAL A 479 -3.66 -13.41 -17.23
C VAL A 479 -2.29 -14.05 -17.35
N ILE A 480 -1.81 -14.71 -16.29
CA ILE A 480 -0.60 -15.55 -16.34
C ILE A 480 -0.85 -16.68 -17.34
N TRP A 481 0.04 -16.85 -18.31
CA TRP A 481 -0.14 -17.80 -19.41
C TRP A 481 -0.45 -19.21 -18.91
N ASP A 482 0.34 -19.71 -17.96
CA ASP A 482 0.16 -21.08 -17.47
C ASP A 482 -1.14 -21.30 -16.69
N LYS A 483 -1.69 -20.25 -16.06
CA LYS A 483 -3.02 -20.28 -15.44
C LYS A 483 -4.13 -20.46 -16.48
N LEU A 484 -3.95 -19.86 -17.67
CA LEU A 484 -4.87 -20.08 -18.80
C LEU A 484 -4.81 -21.53 -19.29
N VAL A 485 -3.60 -22.10 -19.40
CA VAL A 485 -3.39 -23.50 -19.80
C VAL A 485 -4.02 -24.45 -18.78
N GLU A 486 -3.80 -24.23 -17.49
CA GLU A 486 -4.45 -24.99 -16.40
C GLU A 486 -5.98 -24.91 -16.49
N THR A 487 -6.51 -23.70 -16.69
CA THR A 487 -7.97 -23.49 -16.84
C THR A 487 -8.50 -24.30 -18.02
N SER A 488 -7.82 -24.28 -19.17
CA SER A 488 -8.18 -25.07 -20.35
C SER A 488 -8.23 -26.57 -20.06
N VAL A 489 -7.16 -27.10 -19.46
CA VAL A 489 -7.04 -28.52 -19.10
C VAL A 489 -8.14 -28.93 -18.12
N SER A 490 -8.41 -28.11 -17.09
CA SER A 490 -9.47 -28.37 -16.10
C SER A 490 -10.88 -28.39 -16.69
N LYS A 491 -11.07 -27.75 -17.85
CA LYS A 491 -12.34 -27.73 -18.60
C LYS A 491 -12.39 -28.76 -19.74
N ASN A 492 -11.41 -29.67 -19.81
CA ASN A 492 -11.26 -30.65 -20.88
C ASN A 492 -11.25 -30.00 -22.28
N LEU A 493 -10.55 -28.88 -22.41
CA LEU A 493 -10.32 -28.20 -23.67
C LEU A 493 -8.87 -28.43 -24.11
N GLN A 494 -8.69 -29.14 -25.23
CA GLN A 494 -7.39 -29.48 -25.80
C GLN A 494 -6.87 -28.40 -26.74
N GLY A 495 -5.56 -28.36 -26.91
CA GLY A 495 -4.85 -27.39 -27.73
C GLY A 495 -4.16 -26.31 -26.90
N LEU A 496 -3.80 -26.56 -25.65
CA LEU A 496 -2.95 -25.66 -24.83
C LEU A 496 -1.93 -26.41 -23.95
N GLU A 497 -2.18 -27.69 -23.67
CA GLU A 497 -1.43 -28.55 -22.77
C GLU A 497 0.09 -28.59 -23.05
N CYS A 498 0.50 -28.62 -24.33
CA CYS A 498 1.91 -28.59 -24.71
C CYS A 498 2.60 -27.24 -24.45
N LEU A 499 1.83 -26.18 -24.18
CA LEU A 499 2.31 -24.85 -23.85
C LEU A 499 2.36 -24.59 -22.33
N SER A 500 2.22 -25.65 -21.52
CA SER A 500 2.32 -25.59 -20.06
C SER A 500 3.71 -25.10 -19.60
N GLY A 501 3.74 -24.31 -18.53
CA GLY A 501 4.95 -23.82 -17.89
C GLY A 501 5.75 -22.79 -18.69
N ILE A 502 5.16 -22.19 -19.73
CA ILE A 502 5.78 -21.05 -20.42
C ILE A 502 5.59 -19.79 -19.55
N PRO A 503 6.68 -19.11 -19.16
CA PRO A 503 6.58 -17.88 -18.38
C PRO A 503 5.99 -16.74 -19.23
N GLY A 504 5.26 -15.83 -18.59
CA GLY A 504 4.70 -14.64 -19.23
C GLY A 504 3.18 -14.53 -19.09
N THR A 505 2.61 -13.56 -19.79
CA THR A 505 1.17 -13.27 -19.76
C THR A 505 0.52 -13.55 -21.11
N VAL A 506 -0.81 -13.72 -21.11
CA VAL A 506 -1.61 -13.97 -22.31
C VAL A 506 -1.43 -12.86 -23.34
N GLY A 507 -1.30 -11.60 -22.94
CA GLY A 507 -1.09 -10.48 -23.86
C GLY A 507 0.26 -10.53 -24.59
N ALA A 508 1.28 -11.15 -24.01
CA ALA A 508 2.58 -11.33 -24.64
C ALA A 508 2.60 -12.50 -25.63
N SER A 509 1.70 -13.48 -25.47
CA SER A 509 1.65 -14.70 -26.30
C SER A 509 1.59 -14.44 -27.82
N PRO A 510 0.83 -13.44 -28.34
CA PRO A 510 0.75 -13.18 -29.78
C PRO A 510 1.94 -12.40 -30.31
N ILE A 511 2.74 -11.75 -29.45
CA ILE A 511 3.89 -10.96 -29.90
C ILE A 511 4.90 -11.87 -30.60
N GLN A 512 5.22 -13.00 -29.97
CA GLN A 512 6.19 -13.98 -30.47
C GLN A 512 5.56 -15.14 -31.24
N ASN A 513 4.23 -15.26 -31.33
CA ASN A 513 3.59 -16.54 -31.69
C ASN A 513 4.17 -17.70 -30.85
N ILE A 514 3.94 -17.65 -29.54
CA ILE A 514 4.53 -18.64 -28.63
C ILE A 514 4.25 -20.07 -29.09
N GLY A 515 5.24 -20.94 -28.93
CA GLY A 515 5.12 -22.34 -29.27
C GLY A 515 6.08 -23.22 -28.50
N ALA A 516 5.69 -24.47 -28.30
CA ALA A 516 6.50 -25.53 -27.72
C ALA A 516 5.94 -26.90 -28.14
N TYR A 517 6.83 -27.89 -28.25
CA TYR A 517 6.47 -29.29 -28.52
C TYR A 517 5.51 -29.50 -29.70
N GLY A 518 5.70 -28.75 -30.79
CA GLY A 518 4.92 -28.88 -32.03
C GLY A 518 3.61 -28.10 -32.06
N GLN A 519 3.28 -27.37 -31.00
CA GLN A 519 2.08 -26.55 -30.91
C GLN A 519 2.44 -25.06 -30.89
N GLU A 520 1.68 -24.23 -31.61
CA GLU A 520 1.85 -22.77 -31.65
C GLU A 520 0.53 -22.04 -31.38
N LEU A 521 0.61 -20.81 -30.86
CA LEU A 521 -0.58 -19.98 -30.60
C LEU A 521 -1.41 -19.75 -31.86
N LYS A 522 -0.78 -19.57 -33.02
CA LYS A 522 -1.46 -19.34 -34.30
C LYS A 522 -2.48 -20.43 -34.65
N ASP A 523 -2.32 -21.65 -34.11
CA ASP A 523 -3.18 -22.79 -34.45
C ASP A 523 -4.52 -22.74 -33.72
N ILE A 524 -4.57 -21.99 -32.61
CA ILE A 524 -5.73 -21.88 -31.72
C ILE A 524 -6.26 -20.45 -31.57
N LEU A 525 -5.56 -19.44 -32.11
CA LEU A 525 -6.03 -18.05 -32.04
C LEU A 525 -7.32 -17.88 -32.86
N PHE A 526 -8.38 -17.41 -32.20
CA PHE A 526 -9.61 -16.98 -32.87
C PHE A 526 -9.56 -15.50 -33.23
N LYS A 527 -9.28 -14.65 -32.23
CA LYS A 527 -9.08 -13.20 -32.40
C LYS A 527 -8.37 -12.60 -31.17
N LEU A 528 -7.86 -11.39 -31.30
CA LEU A 528 -7.41 -10.57 -30.17
C LEU A 528 -7.89 -9.13 -30.34
N THR A 529 -7.95 -8.40 -29.22
CA THR A 529 -8.23 -6.96 -29.21
C THR A 529 -7.00 -6.22 -28.72
N ALA A 530 -6.59 -5.19 -29.44
CA ALA A 530 -5.47 -4.33 -29.07
C ALA A 530 -5.83 -2.86 -29.21
N TYR A 531 -5.25 -2.01 -28.37
CA TYR A 531 -5.31 -0.56 -28.52
C TYR A 531 -4.19 -0.07 -29.42
N ASP A 532 -4.53 0.64 -30.50
CA ASP A 532 -3.57 1.31 -31.38
C ASP A 532 -3.26 2.70 -30.83
N ILE A 533 -2.05 2.86 -30.27
CA ILE A 533 -1.62 4.12 -29.63
C ILE A 533 -1.63 5.28 -30.64
N LYS A 534 -1.25 5.02 -31.90
CA LYS A 534 -1.16 6.04 -32.95
C LYS A 534 -2.53 6.55 -33.34
N ASN A 535 -3.48 5.64 -33.53
CA ASN A 535 -4.82 5.96 -34.01
C ASN A 535 -5.87 6.15 -32.91
N ASP A 536 -5.47 6.05 -31.64
CA ASP A 536 -6.30 6.27 -30.44
C ASP A 536 -7.56 5.40 -30.38
N LYS A 537 -7.50 4.16 -30.90
CA LYS A 537 -8.67 3.28 -31.02
C LYS A 537 -8.36 1.82 -30.74
N PHE A 538 -9.37 1.08 -30.29
CA PHE A 538 -9.30 -0.38 -30.21
C PHE A 538 -9.50 -1.00 -31.60
N ILE A 539 -8.68 -2.00 -31.90
CA ILE A 539 -8.69 -2.78 -33.14
C ILE A 539 -8.79 -4.25 -32.78
N VAL A 540 -9.58 -4.99 -33.56
CA VAL A 540 -9.67 -6.45 -33.46
C VAL A 540 -8.80 -7.06 -34.55
N PHE A 541 -7.91 -7.97 -34.18
CA PHE A 541 -7.10 -8.75 -35.12
C PHE A 541 -7.60 -10.20 -35.13
N LYS A 542 -7.86 -10.74 -36.32
CA LYS A 542 -8.01 -12.17 -36.55
C LYS A 542 -6.63 -12.81 -36.77
N LYS A 543 -6.60 -14.14 -36.92
CA LYS A 543 -5.38 -14.92 -37.17
C LYS A 543 -4.55 -14.34 -38.34
N ASP A 544 -5.17 -14.11 -39.49
CA ASP A 544 -4.47 -13.67 -40.69
C ASP A 544 -3.93 -12.22 -40.56
N ASP A 545 -4.65 -11.37 -39.83
CA ASP A 545 -4.22 -9.99 -39.53
C ASP A 545 -2.93 -9.97 -38.68
N CYS A 546 -2.72 -10.99 -37.84
CA CYS A 546 -1.55 -11.10 -36.99
C CYS A 546 -0.27 -11.47 -37.76
N ARG A 547 -0.38 -12.00 -38.98
CA ARG A 547 0.74 -12.37 -39.86
C ARG A 547 1.81 -13.21 -39.15
N PHE A 548 1.38 -14.30 -38.50
CA PHE A 548 2.28 -15.14 -37.72
C PHE A 548 3.32 -15.87 -38.58
N GLY A 549 4.54 -15.96 -38.05
CA GLY A 549 5.62 -16.79 -38.56
C GLY A 549 6.30 -17.55 -37.42
N TYR A 550 7.45 -18.16 -37.70
CA TYR A 550 8.25 -18.82 -36.67
C TYR A 550 8.88 -17.79 -35.72
N ARG A 551 8.39 -17.74 -34.48
CA ARG A 551 8.78 -16.74 -33.45
C ARG A 551 8.53 -15.29 -33.86
N GLU A 552 7.57 -15.06 -34.76
CA GLU A 552 7.32 -13.77 -35.41
C GLU A 552 5.83 -13.44 -35.55
N SER A 553 5.51 -12.15 -35.56
CA SER A 553 4.17 -11.61 -35.79
C SER A 553 4.23 -10.17 -36.33
N ILE A 554 3.09 -9.62 -36.74
CA ILE A 554 2.95 -8.20 -37.10
C ILE A 554 3.35 -7.25 -35.96
N PHE A 555 3.23 -7.68 -34.71
CA PHE A 555 3.49 -6.87 -33.51
C PHE A 555 5.00 -6.71 -33.21
N LYS A 556 5.85 -7.63 -33.68
CA LYS A 556 7.31 -7.55 -33.54
C LYS A 556 7.99 -6.75 -34.65
N LYS A 557 7.31 -6.50 -35.76
CA LYS A 557 7.88 -5.73 -36.88
C LYS A 557 8.29 -4.34 -36.41
N LYS A 558 9.42 -3.84 -36.89
CA LYS A 558 10.04 -2.57 -36.47
C LYS A 558 9.04 -1.40 -36.42
N ASP A 559 8.16 -1.27 -37.42
CA ASP A 559 7.18 -0.18 -37.52
C ASP A 559 5.95 -0.33 -36.60
N ASN A 560 5.78 -1.49 -35.96
CA ASN A 560 4.66 -1.83 -35.09
C ASN A 560 5.08 -2.21 -33.67
N SER A 561 6.37 -2.42 -33.42
CA SER A 561 6.90 -2.67 -32.08
C SER A 561 6.48 -1.53 -31.16
N GLN A 562 5.94 -1.86 -29.99
CA GLN A 562 5.43 -0.90 -29.00
C GLN A 562 4.24 -0.02 -29.46
N LYS A 563 3.60 -0.32 -30.61
CA LYS A 563 2.45 0.43 -31.13
C LYS A 563 1.10 -0.07 -30.60
N PHE A 564 0.98 -1.37 -30.37
CA PHE A 564 -0.28 -2.04 -30.05
C PHE A 564 -0.26 -2.62 -28.63
N ILE A 565 -1.23 -2.24 -27.81
CA ILE A 565 -1.42 -2.80 -26.45
C ILE A 565 -2.52 -3.83 -26.51
N ILE A 566 -2.16 -5.12 -26.53
CA ILE A 566 -3.14 -6.21 -26.49
C ILE A 566 -3.83 -6.19 -25.13
N THR A 567 -5.17 -6.19 -25.12
CA THR A 567 -5.98 -6.22 -23.88
C THR A 567 -6.70 -7.52 -23.68
N ASN A 568 -7.05 -8.23 -24.77
CA ASN A 568 -7.78 -9.48 -24.71
C ASN A 568 -7.34 -10.41 -25.84
N VAL A 569 -7.29 -11.71 -25.54
CA VAL A 569 -7.06 -12.78 -26.51
C VAL A 569 -8.22 -13.78 -26.40
N THR A 570 -8.76 -14.20 -27.54
CA THR A 570 -9.76 -15.26 -27.63
C THR A 570 -9.17 -16.44 -28.38
N LEU A 571 -9.16 -17.60 -27.71
CA LEU A 571 -8.69 -18.86 -28.26
C LEU A 571 -9.89 -19.74 -28.59
N LYS A 572 -9.81 -20.49 -29.69
CA LYS A 572 -10.77 -21.53 -30.06
C LYS A 572 -10.07 -22.87 -29.93
N LEU A 573 -10.51 -23.63 -28.94
CA LEU A 573 -9.99 -24.94 -28.57
C LEU A 573 -10.97 -26.03 -29.02
N GLN A 574 -10.59 -27.28 -28.79
CA GLN A 574 -11.42 -28.43 -29.09
C GLN A 574 -11.81 -29.13 -27.78
N LYS A 575 -13.01 -29.70 -27.73
CA LYS A 575 -13.42 -30.51 -26.58
C LYS A 575 -12.67 -31.84 -26.62
N TYR A 576 -12.07 -32.20 -25.50
CA TYR A 576 -11.35 -33.47 -25.36
C TYR A 576 -12.34 -34.58 -24.99
N VAL A 577 -12.30 -35.70 -25.72
CA VAL A 577 -13.29 -36.80 -25.63
C VAL A 577 -12.63 -38.16 -25.35
N ASP A 578 -11.31 -38.24 -25.32
CA ASP A 578 -10.58 -39.48 -25.04
C ASP A 578 -10.76 -39.89 -23.56
N THR A 579 -11.13 -41.15 -23.35
CA THR A 579 -11.39 -41.73 -22.03
C THR A 579 -10.13 -42.30 -21.36
N ASP A 580 -9.10 -42.64 -22.15
CA ASP A 580 -7.96 -43.43 -21.69
C ASP A 580 -6.78 -42.54 -21.29
N LEU A 581 -6.60 -41.41 -21.96
CA LEU A 581 -5.57 -40.41 -21.63
C LEU A 581 -6.23 -39.16 -21.05
N LYS A 582 -5.76 -38.63 -19.91
CA LYS A 582 -6.25 -37.35 -19.37
C LYS A 582 -5.35 -36.20 -19.85
N LEU A 583 -5.91 -35.08 -20.30
CA LEU A 583 -5.13 -33.86 -20.60
C LEU A 583 -4.23 -33.43 -19.44
N GLN A 584 -4.68 -33.67 -18.20
CA GLN A 584 -3.88 -33.41 -17.01
C GLN A 584 -2.57 -34.21 -16.99
N ASN A 585 -2.57 -35.45 -17.50
CA ASN A 585 -1.36 -36.27 -17.58
C ASN A 585 -0.37 -35.69 -18.59
N ILE A 586 -0.86 -35.21 -19.75
CA ILE A 586 -0.02 -34.54 -20.76
C ILE A 586 0.61 -33.29 -20.16
N ARG A 587 -0.19 -32.44 -19.51
CA ARG A 587 0.31 -31.23 -18.81
C ARG A 587 1.37 -31.57 -17.78
N ASN A 588 1.12 -32.56 -16.92
CA ASN A 588 2.06 -32.97 -15.87
C ASN A 588 3.40 -33.43 -16.47
N GLU A 589 3.36 -34.21 -17.55
CA GLU A 589 4.57 -34.66 -18.23
C GLU A 589 5.34 -33.51 -18.89
N ILE A 590 4.64 -32.55 -19.51
CA ILE A 590 5.27 -31.34 -20.06
C ILE A 590 5.94 -30.52 -18.96
N LEU A 591 5.27 -30.32 -17.83
CA LEU A 591 5.84 -29.59 -16.68
C LEU A 591 7.08 -30.31 -16.13
N ARG A 592 7.03 -31.64 -16.00
CA ARG A 592 8.18 -32.47 -15.59
C ARG A 592 9.37 -32.27 -16.53
N VAL A 593 9.17 -32.53 -17.83
CA VAL A 593 10.22 -32.40 -18.86
C VAL A 593 10.79 -30.98 -18.92
N ARG A 594 9.97 -29.95 -18.73
CA ARG A 594 10.43 -28.56 -18.70
C ARG A 594 11.26 -28.26 -17.46
N SER A 595 10.84 -28.73 -16.28
CA SER A 595 11.57 -28.50 -15.03
C SER A 595 12.96 -29.17 -15.01
N GLU A 596 13.10 -30.31 -15.68
CA GLU A 596 14.38 -31.01 -15.86
C GLU A 596 15.35 -30.26 -16.78
N LYS A 597 14.81 -29.56 -17.79
CA LYS A 597 15.61 -28.90 -18.83
C LYS A 597 15.86 -27.42 -18.56
N LEU A 598 14.90 -26.71 -18.00
CA LEU A 598 14.90 -25.24 -17.96
C LEU A 598 15.15 -24.73 -16.54
N GLU A 599 15.93 -23.66 -16.44
CA GLU A 599 16.06 -22.93 -15.18
C GLU A 599 14.82 -22.08 -14.92
N ASN A 600 14.35 -22.10 -13.67
CA ASN A 600 13.25 -21.25 -13.27
C ASN A 600 13.73 -19.79 -13.16
N PRO A 601 13.20 -18.85 -13.97
CA PRO A 601 13.59 -17.43 -13.93
C PRO A 601 13.30 -16.75 -12.58
N ASP A 602 12.37 -17.27 -11.78
CA ASP A 602 12.07 -16.74 -10.45
C ASP A 602 13.15 -17.11 -9.42
N ILE A 603 13.97 -18.14 -9.70
CA ILE A 603 15.07 -18.59 -8.85
C ILE A 603 16.41 -18.09 -9.38
N ILE A 604 16.66 -18.30 -10.67
CA ILE A 604 17.89 -17.91 -11.36
C ILE A 604 17.50 -17.00 -12.53
N PRO A 605 17.83 -15.69 -12.47
CA PRO A 605 17.44 -14.74 -13.52
C PRO A 605 17.86 -15.21 -14.91
N ASN A 606 16.87 -15.37 -15.80
CA ASN A 606 17.06 -15.81 -17.18
C ASN A 606 15.90 -15.33 -18.08
N ALA A 607 16.10 -15.27 -19.39
CA ALA A 607 15.08 -14.84 -20.36
C ALA A 607 14.29 -16.01 -20.98
N GLY A 608 14.49 -17.23 -20.51
CA GLY A 608 14.10 -18.44 -21.22
C GLY A 608 15.08 -18.79 -22.34
N SER A 609 14.57 -19.32 -23.46
CA SER A 609 15.42 -19.69 -24.61
C SER A 609 16.01 -18.44 -25.23
N PHE A 610 17.34 -18.32 -25.23
CA PHE A 610 17.98 -17.07 -25.66
C PHE A 610 18.05 -16.95 -27.19
N PHE A 611 18.21 -18.07 -27.90
CA PHE A 611 18.34 -18.13 -29.36
C PHE A 611 17.21 -18.93 -30.00
N LYS A 612 16.82 -18.52 -31.21
CA LYS A 612 15.94 -19.33 -32.07
C LYS A 612 16.70 -20.58 -32.55
N ASN A 613 15.97 -21.67 -32.78
CA ASN A 613 16.55 -22.81 -33.50
C ASN A 613 16.83 -22.41 -34.96
N PRO A 614 18.09 -22.49 -35.45
CA PRO A 614 18.43 -22.15 -36.82
C PRO A 614 17.79 -23.12 -37.83
N ILE A 615 17.49 -22.60 -39.01
CA ILE A 615 16.90 -23.33 -40.13
C ILE A 615 17.99 -23.60 -41.16
N VAL A 616 18.13 -24.85 -41.60
CA VAL A 616 19.11 -25.27 -42.60
C VAL A 616 18.47 -26.06 -43.74
N ASN A 617 19.12 -26.05 -44.89
CA ASN A 617 18.73 -26.86 -46.04
C ASN A 617 19.20 -28.33 -45.92
N LEU A 618 18.77 -29.18 -46.85
CA LEU A 618 19.11 -30.61 -46.89
C LEU A 618 20.63 -30.87 -47.01
N SER A 619 21.34 -30.05 -47.80
CA SER A 619 22.79 -30.18 -47.98
C SER A 619 23.53 -30.02 -46.65
N LYS A 620 23.22 -28.95 -45.91
CA LYS A 620 23.83 -28.68 -44.61
C LYS A 620 23.43 -29.70 -43.55
N LYS A 621 22.20 -30.21 -43.58
CA LYS A 621 21.77 -31.34 -42.74
C LYS A 621 22.67 -32.56 -42.99
N ASN A 622 22.87 -32.95 -44.24
CA ASN A 622 23.67 -34.11 -44.61
C ASN A 622 25.15 -33.96 -44.20
N GLU A 623 25.70 -32.75 -44.32
CA GLU A 623 27.05 -32.41 -43.82
C GLU A 623 27.15 -32.67 -42.31
N LEU A 624 26.21 -32.14 -41.52
CA LEU A 624 26.23 -32.23 -40.07
C LEU A 624 25.99 -33.65 -39.55
N VAL A 625 25.13 -34.43 -40.18
CA VAL A 625 24.87 -35.83 -39.80
C VAL A 625 26.13 -36.69 -39.93
N LYS A 626 26.99 -36.42 -40.92
CA LYS A 626 28.27 -37.12 -41.09
C LYS A 626 29.23 -36.85 -39.92
N MET A 627 29.23 -35.62 -39.40
CA MET A 627 30.11 -35.20 -38.32
C MET A 627 29.56 -35.52 -36.93
N TYR A 628 28.24 -35.53 -36.78
CA TYR A 628 27.55 -35.64 -35.50
C TYR A 628 26.36 -36.59 -35.60
N LYS A 629 26.54 -37.86 -35.23
CA LYS A 629 25.50 -38.90 -35.40
C LYS A 629 24.28 -38.70 -34.47
N ASP A 630 24.46 -38.00 -33.35
CA ASP A 630 23.44 -37.74 -32.33
C ASP A 630 22.61 -36.47 -32.58
N ILE A 631 22.92 -35.68 -33.61
CA ILE A 631 22.21 -34.43 -33.88
C ILE A 631 20.78 -34.68 -34.39
N LYS A 632 19.82 -34.00 -33.76
CA LYS A 632 18.40 -34.08 -34.13
C LYS A 632 18.04 -32.96 -35.10
N PHE A 633 17.13 -33.27 -36.02
CA PHE A 633 16.51 -32.31 -36.94
C PHE A 633 15.00 -32.42 -36.87
N TYR A 634 14.32 -31.28 -36.98
CA TYR A 634 12.87 -31.23 -37.08
C TYR A 634 12.49 -30.61 -38.41
N SER A 635 11.63 -31.29 -39.18
CA SER A 635 11.13 -30.77 -40.45
C SER A 635 10.44 -29.42 -40.26
N PHE A 636 10.69 -28.48 -41.16
CA PHE A 636 10.05 -27.17 -41.17
C PHE A 636 9.94 -26.67 -42.61
N GLU A 637 8.72 -26.70 -43.15
CA GLU A 637 8.47 -26.41 -44.57
C GLU A 637 9.42 -27.26 -45.45
N ASN A 638 10.15 -26.63 -46.37
CA ASN A 638 11.13 -27.29 -47.24
C ASN A 638 12.55 -27.34 -46.62
N SER A 639 12.68 -27.14 -45.32
CA SER A 639 13.95 -27.03 -44.58
C SER A 639 13.92 -27.82 -43.26
N PHE A 640 14.99 -27.72 -42.47
CA PHE A 640 15.13 -28.41 -41.19
C PHE A 640 15.57 -27.47 -40.07
N LYS A 641 14.88 -27.50 -38.93
CA LYS A 641 15.29 -26.82 -37.71
C LYS A 641 16.31 -27.67 -36.94
N ILE A 642 17.39 -27.04 -36.50
CA ILE A 642 18.41 -27.64 -35.63
C ILE A 642 18.26 -27.07 -34.22
N PRO A 643 18.30 -27.87 -33.15
CA PRO A 643 18.35 -27.36 -31.79
C PRO A 643 19.55 -26.43 -31.57
N ALA A 644 19.33 -25.14 -31.33
CA ALA A 644 20.40 -24.19 -31.04
C ALA A 644 21.20 -24.61 -29.80
N GLY A 645 20.52 -25.11 -28.77
CA GLY A 645 21.16 -25.63 -27.57
C GLY A 645 22.18 -26.75 -27.85
N TYR A 646 21.93 -27.61 -28.85
CA TYR A 646 22.88 -28.65 -29.25
C TYR A 646 24.16 -28.04 -29.84
N LEU A 647 24.02 -27.05 -30.72
CA LEU A 647 25.16 -26.37 -31.34
C LEU A 647 26.00 -25.63 -30.29
N ILE A 648 25.34 -24.95 -29.34
CA ILE A 648 26.00 -24.23 -28.25
C ILE A 648 26.73 -25.21 -27.32
N GLU A 649 26.12 -26.34 -26.98
CA GLU A 649 26.74 -27.39 -26.17
C GLU A 649 27.96 -28.00 -26.87
N LYS A 650 27.85 -28.33 -28.16
CA LYS A 650 28.99 -28.87 -28.93
C LYS A 650 30.06 -27.81 -29.23
N ALA A 651 29.73 -26.52 -29.21
CA ALA A 651 30.72 -25.43 -29.18
C ALA A 651 31.40 -25.28 -27.81
N GLY A 652 30.99 -26.07 -26.81
CA GLY A 652 31.62 -26.13 -25.49
C GLY A 652 31.18 -25.02 -24.56
N TRP A 653 29.99 -24.44 -24.75
CA TRP A 653 29.52 -23.30 -23.96
C TRP A 653 28.66 -23.64 -22.75
N LYS A 654 28.12 -24.87 -22.66
CA LYS A 654 27.29 -25.29 -21.52
C LYS A 654 28.05 -25.16 -20.19
N GLY A 655 27.44 -24.50 -19.21
CA GLY A 655 28.05 -24.22 -17.90
C GLY A 655 29.17 -23.16 -17.90
N LYS A 656 29.60 -22.63 -19.06
CA LYS A 656 30.65 -21.60 -19.10
C LYS A 656 30.13 -20.27 -18.55
N ARG A 657 30.98 -19.61 -17.75
CA ARG A 657 30.77 -18.28 -17.19
C ARG A 657 31.64 -17.25 -17.91
N LEU A 658 31.06 -16.08 -18.18
CA LEU A 658 31.76 -14.89 -18.66
C LEU A 658 31.41 -13.73 -17.72
N GLY A 659 32.33 -13.41 -16.80
CA GLY A 659 32.07 -12.40 -15.76
C GLY A 659 30.87 -12.74 -14.87
N ASN A 660 29.87 -11.85 -14.86
CA ASN A 660 28.68 -11.98 -14.01
C ASN A 660 27.57 -12.86 -14.61
N VAL A 661 27.72 -13.32 -15.85
CA VAL A 661 26.71 -14.10 -16.57
C VAL A 661 27.26 -15.46 -16.96
N LYS A 662 26.37 -16.45 -17.13
CA LYS A 662 26.77 -17.80 -17.54
C LYS A 662 25.73 -18.48 -18.40
N VAL A 663 26.17 -19.45 -19.18
CA VAL A 663 25.27 -20.43 -19.80
C VAL A 663 24.84 -21.43 -18.72
N SER A 664 23.54 -21.78 -18.67
CA SER A 664 23.02 -22.73 -17.69
C SER A 664 23.71 -24.09 -17.76
N ASP A 665 23.89 -24.72 -16.59
CA ASP A 665 24.39 -26.08 -16.47
C ASP A 665 23.35 -27.12 -16.93
N LYS A 666 22.05 -26.80 -16.81
CA LYS A 666 20.96 -27.69 -17.25
C LYS A 666 20.83 -27.73 -18.76
N HIS A 667 20.80 -26.56 -19.41
CA HIS A 667 20.54 -26.48 -20.84
C HIS A 667 21.22 -25.29 -21.51
N ALA A 668 22.01 -25.57 -22.54
CA ALA A 668 22.90 -24.61 -23.20
C ALA A 668 22.19 -23.44 -23.93
N LEU A 669 20.88 -23.55 -24.15
CA LEU A 669 20.08 -22.47 -24.73
C LEU A 669 19.71 -21.35 -23.74
N ILE A 670 19.93 -21.57 -22.44
CA ILE A 670 19.51 -20.65 -21.38
C ILE A 670 20.73 -19.87 -20.90
N LEU A 671 20.74 -18.56 -21.15
CA LEU A 671 21.70 -17.64 -20.55
C LEU A 671 21.14 -17.13 -19.23
N THR A 672 21.99 -17.09 -18.21
CA THR A 672 21.61 -16.79 -16.83
C THR A 672 22.43 -15.64 -16.28
N ASN A 673 21.83 -14.87 -15.37
CA ASN A 673 22.45 -13.83 -14.56
C ASN A 673 22.32 -14.23 -13.08
N PRO A 674 23.09 -15.23 -12.60
CA PRO A 674 22.78 -15.96 -11.36
C PRO A 674 22.77 -15.08 -10.12
N GLU A 675 23.71 -14.13 -10.06
CA GLU A 675 23.81 -13.17 -8.95
C GLU A 675 22.99 -11.90 -9.17
N GLY A 676 22.33 -11.73 -10.33
CA GLY A 676 21.63 -10.50 -10.68
C GLY A 676 22.57 -9.28 -10.81
N LYS A 677 23.86 -9.51 -11.05
CA LYS A 677 24.93 -8.48 -11.16
C LYS A 677 25.34 -8.19 -12.59
N GLY A 678 25.01 -9.07 -13.53
CA GLY A 678 25.23 -8.87 -14.95
C GLY A 678 24.36 -7.73 -15.47
N ASN A 679 24.92 -6.93 -16.37
CA ASN A 679 24.25 -5.85 -17.07
C ASN A 679 23.90 -6.25 -18.53
N PHE A 680 23.25 -5.36 -19.28
CA PHE A 680 22.88 -5.57 -20.67
C PHE A 680 24.09 -5.99 -21.54
N ASN A 681 25.22 -5.30 -21.38
CA ASN A 681 26.43 -5.54 -22.17
C ASN A 681 27.09 -6.88 -21.82
N ASP A 682 27.06 -7.30 -20.55
CA ASP A 682 27.60 -8.60 -20.13
C ASP A 682 26.84 -9.73 -20.84
N ILE A 683 25.50 -9.67 -20.84
CA ILE A 683 24.63 -10.69 -21.45
C ILE A 683 24.79 -10.67 -22.98
N LYS A 684 24.81 -9.47 -23.58
CA LYS A 684 25.01 -9.31 -25.02
C LYS A 684 26.37 -9.86 -25.45
N LYS A 685 27.44 -9.56 -24.70
CA LYS A 685 28.79 -10.06 -24.98
C LYS A 685 28.84 -11.60 -24.94
N LEU A 686 28.24 -12.21 -23.91
CA LEU A 686 28.14 -13.67 -23.83
C LEU A 686 27.41 -14.25 -25.07
N ALA A 687 26.30 -13.64 -25.47
CA ALA A 687 25.55 -14.07 -26.64
C ALA A 687 26.33 -13.92 -27.96
N ASP A 688 27.09 -12.82 -28.11
CA ASP A 688 27.92 -12.56 -29.28
C ASP A 688 29.09 -13.57 -29.39
N GLU A 689 29.76 -13.88 -28.27
CA GLU A 689 30.83 -14.90 -28.23
C GLU A 689 30.31 -16.30 -28.60
N ILE A 690 29.16 -16.69 -28.05
CA ILE A 690 28.49 -17.95 -28.41
C ILE A 690 28.15 -17.99 -29.90
N THR A 691 27.61 -16.89 -30.43
CA THR A 691 27.21 -16.81 -31.85
C THR A 691 28.43 -16.93 -32.77
N ASN A 692 29.54 -16.26 -32.43
CA ASN A 692 30.78 -16.32 -33.19
C ASN A 692 31.40 -17.73 -33.19
N ASP A 693 31.45 -18.40 -32.04
CA ASP A 693 32.01 -19.74 -31.95
C ASP A 693 31.16 -20.79 -32.66
N VAL A 694 29.83 -20.70 -32.54
CA VAL A 694 28.92 -21.58 -33.28
C VAL A 694 29.05 -21.34 -34.78
N TYR A 695 29.17 -20.08 -35.21
CA TYR A 695 29.43 -19.78 -36.62
C TYR A 695 30.78 -20.33 -37.08
N ASN A 696 31.85 -20.12 -36.32
CA ASN A 696 33.19 -20.60 -36.69
C ASN A 696 33.23 -22.11 -36.83
N LYS A 697 32.59 -22.83 -35.91
CA LYS A 697 32.58 -24.30 -35.84
C LYS A 697 31.62 -24.96 -36.83
N PHE A 698 30.41 -24.43 -37.00
CA PHE A 698 29.35 -25.08 -37.78
C PHE A 698 29.00 -24.35 -39.08
N LYS A 699 29.50 -23.12 -39.29
CA LYS A 699 29.05 -22.21 -40.35
C LYS A 699 27.54 -21.97 -40.31
N ILE A 700 26.99 -21.88 -39.11
CA ILE A 700 25.58 -21.60 -38.83
C ILE A 700 25.52 -20.37 -37.94
N LYS A 701 24.77 -19.36 -38.37
CA LYS A 701 24.54 -18.15 -37.58
C LYS A 701 23.39 -18.40 -36.61
N LEU A 702 23.61 -18.12 -35.32
CA LEU A 702 22.53 -18.06 -34.33
C LEU A 702 21.86 -16.69 -34.36
N GLU A 703 20.55 -16.68 -34.13
CA GLU A 703 19.75 -15.47 -34.02
C GLU A 703 19.11 -15.43 -32.63
N PRO A 704 19.24 -14.32 -31.88
CA PRO A 704 18.53 -14.15 -30.62
C PRO A 704 17.00 -14.28 -30.79
N GLU A 705 16.36 -15.02 -29.90
CA GLU A 705 14.89 -15.01 -29.72
C GLU A 705 14.48 -13.81 -28.85
N VAL A 706 15.32 -13.53 -27.85
CA VAL A 706 15.20 -12.39 -26.93
C VAL A 706 15.30 -11.08 -27.68
N GLN A 707 14.36 -10.17 -27.44
CA GLN A 707 14.36 -8.85 -28.04
C GLN A 707 15.26 -7.89 -27.27
N TYR A 708 16.26 -7.33 -27.95
CA TYR A 708 17.10 -6.28 -27.37
C TYR A 708 16.36 -4.94 -27.41
N ILE A 709 16.23 -4.32 -26.24
CA ILE A 709 15.53 -3.06 -26.04
C ILE A 709 16.57 -2.01 -25.64
N ASN A 710 16.97 -1.19 -26.63
CA ASN A 710 17.84 -0.03 -26.42
C ASN A 710 16.95 1.21 -26.37
N ILE A 711 16.62 1.67 -25.15
CA ILE A 711 15.73 2.81 -24.90
C ILE A 711 16.34 3.80 -23.92
#